data_AF-A0A6N2LQE7-F1
#
_entry.id   AF-A0A6N2LQE7-F1
#
_cell.length_a   1.000
_cell.length_b   1.000
_cell.length_c   1.000
_cell.angle_alpha   90.00
_cell.angle_beta   90.00
_cell.angle_gamma   90.00
#
_symmetry.space_group_name_H-M   'P 1'
#
loop_
_entity.id
_entity.type
_entity.pdbx_description
1 polymer ?
#
loop_
_entity_poly.entity_id
_entity_poly.type
_entity_poly.pdbx_seq_one_letter_code
_entity_poly.pdbx_strand_id
1 'polypeptide(L)'
;MRKRPETSSSSSSRRRPIKQPSNANSTTSLSSSMKSIRSGSVWIILSTVIIYSCYSVHYYQFENLPSPLTADQAAIKHVKALTDFGPHPVGSDSLDLALQYVLAEVENIKKNAYYEVDVEVDFFHAKTGANRLTSGLFRGKTVVYADLKHVVLRILPKFTANEAADNTILVSSHIDTVFSTGGAGDCSSCVAVMLELARGISQRAHGFKNGVIFLFNTGEEEGLSGAHSFITQHPWSKTIRLAVDLEAMGVGGKSGIFQAGPHPWAIENFASAAKYPSGNIIAQDLFSAGVIKSATDFQVYKDVAGLSGLDFAFTDNGAVYHTKNDKLDLLKSGSLQHLGENMLAFLLRIASSPHLPKGKDMDRELKTGHDTAIFFDILGTYMIVYSQRFASMLHNSVILQSLLIWAASLFMGGSSAIISLGLSCLSAILMMLFSISFSAFVAFILPQISPSPVPYVANPLLVLGLFAAPALLGALTGQHLGYLILKKYLLNVYSKKKQLPLVIIADLVKLEAERWLYKAGFVQWLVLLIVGNYYKIGSSYLAVFWLVPPAFAYGLLEATLTPARLPKPLKLATLFMGLAVPILISSGTFIRLAGTIIGMAVRFDRNPGGTPEWLWNVIISTFIAVCICLTFIYILSYVHISGAKRSIILAISILFGLSLTLVLSGFTQPFTEDTARAVNVVHVVDASGRYGEKQDTLSYISLFSNTPGKLEKEVEQIKEGFKCGEDKVVDFVAFSVNYGCWTHDDTESGWSESDIPTLHVDSDTKGEERLTRVSIDTKSSTRWSLAINTQEIEDFVLKAWDTGNSDELIPYGNKTSVDGWHHIQFSGGKESPRKFELALFWSVKTMPSADNVDRTIQDHRPLLKLRTDVDRLTPKAERVLAKLPTWCSLFGKSTSPLTLAFLSSLPVNF
;
A
#
# COMPACT_ATOMS: atom_id res chain seq x y z
N MET A 1 71.42 -58.32 -50.14
CA MET A 1 70.40 -59.41 -50.04
C MET A 1 69.03 -58.72 -49.96
N ARG A 2 68.03 -58.90 -50.82
CA ARG A 2 67.81 -59.77 -51.99
C ARG A 2 66.82 -59.01 -52.92
N LYS A 3 67.30 -58.69 -54.13
CA LYS A 3 66.65 -58.54 -55.46
C LYS A 3 65.24 -57.89 -55.66
N ARG A 4 65.24 -56.79 -56.45
CA ARG A 4 64.44 -56.38 -57.66
C ARG A 4 63.46 -57.42 -58.28
N PRO A 5 62.52 -57.10 -59.23
CA PRO A 5 62.47 -55.94 -60.19
C PRO A 5 61.04 -55.33 -60.45
N GLU A 6 60.87 -54.06 -60.89
CA GLU A 6 60.82 -53.42 -62.25
C GLU A 6 59.43 -53.20 -62.91
N THR A 7 59.26 -52.00 -63.49
CA THR A 7 58.62 -51.60 -64.79
C THR A 7 57.19 -52.06 -65.11
N SER A 8 56.19 -51.20 -65.31
CA SER A 8 55.95 -50.17 -66.35
C SER A 8 55.49 -50.68 -67.73
N SER A 9 54.43 -50.01 -68.23
CA SER A 9 53.97 -49.77 -69.61
C SER A 9 52.95 -50.68 -70.33
N SER A 10 51.74 -50.11 -70.45
CA SER A 10 50.91 -49.87 -71.66
C SER A 10 50.26 -51.03 -72.43
N SER A 11 48.91 -51.02 -72.44
CA SER A 11 48.13 -51.00 -73.69
C SER A 11 46.69 -50.48 -73.50
N SER A 12 46.27 -49.68 -74.47
CA SER A 12 45.11 -48.81 -74.65
C SER A 12 43.66 -49.30 -74.42
N SER A 13 42.84 -48.31 -74.02
CA SER A 13 41.48 -47.95 -74.52
C SER A 13 40.22 -48.44 -73.78
N ARG A 14 39.55 -47.51 -73.10
CA ARG A 14 38.20 -46.96 -73.45
C ARG A 14 37.56 -46.27 -72.23
N ARG A 15 37.05 -45.06 -72.45
CA ARG A 15 36.30 -44.23 -71.48
C ARG A 15 35.05 -44.95 -70.95
N ARG A 16 34.82 -44.86 -69.63
CA ARG A 16 33.49 -44.93 -68.97
C ARG A 16 33.42 -43.88 -67.85
N PRO A 17 32.24 -43.30 -67.57
CA PRO A 17 32.12 -42.08 -66.78
C PRO A 17 32.20 -42.33 -65.27
N ILE A 18 32.78 -41.35 -64.56
CA ILE A 18 32.79 -41.27 -63.10
C ILE A 18 31.38 -40.93 -62.62
N LYS A 19 30.80 -41.80 -61.78
CA LYS A 19 29.58 -41.54 -61.02
C LYS A 19 29.81 -40.38 -60.05
N GLN A 20 29.00 -39.34 -60.13
CA GLN A 20 28.82 -38.37 -59.04
C GLN A 20 28.15 -39.07 -57.84
N PRO A 21 28.55 -38.76 -56.58
CA PRO A 21 27.78 -39.14 -55.42
C PRO A 21 26.54 -38.27 -55.28
N SER A 22 25.43 -38.92 -54.91
CA SER A 22 24.09 -38.38 -54.72
C SER A 22 24.01 -37.37 -53.56
N ASN A 23 23.75 -36.09 -53.88
CA ASN A 23 23.42 -35.01 -52.93
C ASN A 23 21.98 -35.09 -52.36
N ALA A 24 21.23 -36.17 -52.60
CA ALA A 24 19.81 -36.25 -52.24
C ALA A 24 19.52 -36.77 -50.81
N ASN A 25 20.49 -37.44 -50.16
CA ASN A 25 20.29 -38.03 -48.83
C ASN A 25 20.64 -37.09 -47.66
N SER A 26 21.40 -36.01 -47.88
CA SER A 26 21.73 -35.04 -46.82
C SER A 26 20.59 -34.06 -46.55
N THR A 27 19.87 -33.63 -47.59
CA THR A 27 18.73 -32.70 -47.52
C THR A 27 17.48 -33.31 -46.86
N THR A 28 17.26 -34.62 -47.01
CA THR A 28 16.15 -35.35 -46.36
C THR A 28 16.38 -35.57 -44.87
N SER A 29 17.64 -35.77 -44.43
CA SER A 29 17.97 -35.87 -43.00
C SER A 29 17.81 -34.53 -42.26
N LEU A 30 18.19 -33.41 -42.89
CA LEU A 30 18.04 -32.06 -42.33
C LEU A 30 16.56 -31.62 -42.20
N SER A 31 15.68 -32.04 -43.10
CA SER A 31 14.26 -31.67 -43.03
C SER A 31 13.50 -32.41 -41.91
N SER A 32 13.89 -33.65 -41.60
CA SER A 32 13.29 -34.43 -40.49
C SER A 32 13.64 -33.90 -39.10
N SER A 33 14.81 -33.26 -38.97
CA SER A 33 15.35 -32.70 -37.71
C SER A 33 14.80 -31.31 -37.36
N MET A 34 14.06 -30.64 -38.25
CA MET A 34 13.62 -29.25 -38.09
C MET A 34 12.09 -29.07 -38.04
N LYS A 35 11.34 -30.02 -37.48
CA LYS A 35 9.91 -29.77 -37.19
C LYS A 35 9.78 -28.62 -36.17
N SER A 36 9.32 -27.46 -36.65
CA SER A 36 9.25 -26.22 -35.85
C SER A 36 8.09 -26.16 -34.86
N ILE A 37 7.04 -26.99 -35.03
CA ILE A 37 5.82 -26.94 -34.21
C ILE A 37 5.98 -27.80 -32.95
N ARG A 38 5.90 -27.16 -31.78
CA ARG A 38 5.91 -27.85 -30.48
C ARG A 38 4.53 -28.40 -30.12
N SER A 39 4.51 -29.55 -29.44
CA SER A 39 3.28 -30.15 -28.90
C SER A 39 2.61 -29.21 -27.90
N GLY A 40 1.27 -29.15 -27.95
CA GLY A 40 0.49 -28.34 -27.03
C GLY A 40 0.55 -28.82 -25.58
N SER A 41 0.82 -30.10 -25.34
CA SER A 41 0.95 -30.68 -24.00
C SER A 41 2.09 -30.04 -23.18
N VAL A 42 3.17 -29.61 -23.86
CA VAL A 42 4.31 -28.92 -23.22
C VAL A 42 3.87 -27.60 -22.57
N TRP A 43 2.96 -26.90 -23.22
CA TRP A 43 2.42 -25.64 -22.71
C TRP A 43 1.56 -25.83 -21.48
N ILE A 44 0.68 -26.82 -21.51
CA ILE A 44 -0.20 -27.13 -20.38
C ILE A 44 0.64 -27.46 -19.14
N ILE A 45 1.69 -28.28 -19.31
CA ILE A 45 2.61 -28.61 -18.21
C ILE A 45 3.32 -27.35 -17.69
N LEU A 46 3.89 -26.53 -18.58
CA LEU A 46 4.57 -25.29 -18.19
C LEU A 46 3.66 -24.34 -17.42
N SER A 47 2.44 -24.08 -17.93
CA SER A 47 1.46 -23.23 -17.27
C SER A 47 1.03 -23.79 -15.91
N THR A 48 0.79 -25.10 -15.81
CA THR A 48 0.40 -25.75 -14.55
C THR A 48 1.50 -25.64 -13.50
N VAL A 49 2.76 -25.89 -13.88
CA VAL A 49 3.91 -25.75 -12.98
C VAL A 49 4.08 -24.31 -12.50
N ILE A 50 3.95 -23.33 -13.40
CA ILE A 50 4.08 -21.91 -13.03
C ILE A 50 2.96 -21.49 -12.08
N ILE A 51 1.69 -21.82 -12.37
CA ILE A 51 0.56 -21.48 -11.50
C ILE A 51 0.73 -22.13 -10.12
N TYR A 52 1.07 -23.42 -10.08
CA TYR A 52 1.31 -24.12 -8.82
C TYR A 52 2.49 -23.52 -8.04
N SER A 53 3.56 -23.12 -8.72
CA SER A 53 4.72 -22.49 -8.10
C SER A 53 4.37 -21.11 -7.54
N CYS A 54 3.68 -20.26 -8.30
CA CYS A 54 3.24 -18.94 -7.83
C CYS A 54 2.33 -19.05 -6.60
N TYR A 55 1.37 -19.99 -6.63
CA TYR A 55 0.49 -20.24 -5.48
C TYR A 55 1.27 -20.77 -4.27
N SER A 56 2.20 -21.72 -4.47
CA SER A 56 3.03 -22.27 -3.39
C SER A 56 3.89 -21.18 -2.74
N VAL A 57 4.53 -20.32 -3.55
CA VAL A 57 5.32 -19.19 -3.05
C VAL A 57 4.44 -18.26 -2.22
N HIS A 58 3.26 -17.87 -2.74
CA HIS A 58 2.31 -17.05 -1.99
C HIS A 58 1.91 -17.70 -0.67
N TYR A 59 1.52 -18.98 -0.70
CA TYR A 59 1.11 -19.73 0.49
C TYR A 59 2.19 -19.73 1.58
N TYR A 60 3.42 -20.16 1.26
CA TYR A 60 4.49 -20.22 2.25
C TYR A 60 4.93 -18.83 2.72
N GLN A 61 5.03 -17.89 1.79
CA GLN A 61 5.48 -16.54 2.10
C GLN A 61 4.48 -15.76 2.94
N PHE A 62 3.18 -15.93 2.71
CA PHE A 62 2.15 -15.04 3.25
C PHE A 62 1.06 -15.73 4.07
N GLU A 63 0.67 -16.97 3.74
CA GLU A 63 -0.46 -17.64 4.39
C GLU A 63 -0.05 -18.61 5.51
N ASN A 64 1.16 -19.18 5.43
CA ASN A 64 1.69 -20.16 6.38
C ASN A 64 2.12 -19.49 7.69
N LEU A 65 1.26 -19.58 8.71
CA LEU A 65 1.48 -19.02 10.04
C LEU A 65 2.02 -20.09 11.02
N PRO A 66 2.79 -19.68 12.05
CA PRO A 66 3.19 -20.58 13.11
C PRO A 66 1.99 -21.11 13.90
N SER A 67 2.12 -22.31 14.45
CA SER A 67 1.08 -22.88 15.30
C SER A 67 0.89 -22.05 16.57
N PRO A 68 -0.35 -21.77 16.99
CA PRO A 68 -0.63 -20.99 18.19
C PRO A 68 -0.11 -21.74 19.43
N LEU A 69 0.69 -21.08 20.26
CA LEU A 69 1.15 -21.61 21.54
C LEU A 69 0.27 -21.10 22.69
N THR A 70 0.56 -21.52 23.93
CA THR A 70 -0.13 -21.02 25.13
C THR A 70 -0.05 -19.50 25.26
N ALA A 71 1.01 -18.87 24.74
CA ALA A 71 1.15 -17.42 24.68
C ALA A 71 0.16 -16.77 23.69
N ASP A 72 -0.10 -17.39 22.54
CA ASP A 72 -1.15 -16.96 21.60
C ASP A 72 -2.53 -17.00 22.28
N GLN A 73 -2.80 -18.04 23.07
CA GLN A 73 -4.04 -18.13 23.86
C GLN A 73 -4.12 -17.06 24.96
N ALA A 74 -3.00 -16.61 25.52
CA ALA A 74 -2.97 -15.48 26.45
C ALA A 74 -3.20 -14.16 25.72
N ALA A 75 -2.52 -13.91 24.61
CA ALA A 75 -2.70 -12.73 23.78
C ALA A 75 -4.17 -12.60 23.29
N ILE A 76 -4.79 -13.70 22.80
CA ILE A 76 -6.20 -13.71 22.39
C ILE A 76 -7.14 -13.28 23.53
N LYS A 77 -6.83 -13.59 24.80
CA LYS A 77 -7.64 -13.11 25.93
C LYS A 77 -7.61 -11.60 26.07
N HIS A 78 -6.44 -10.98 25.86
CA HIS A 78 -6.34 -9.52 25.85
C HIS A 78 -7.09 -8.90 24.67
N VAL A 79 -6.98 -9.47 23.46
CA VAL A 79 -7.76 -9.00 22.30
C VAL A 79 -9.25 -9.06 22.62
N LYS A 80 -9.71 -10.21 23.12
CA LYS A 80 -11.12 -10.39 23.49
C LYS A 80 -11.58 -9.36 24.51
N ALA A 81 -10.83 -9.18 25.60
CA ALA A 81 -11.18 -8.23 26.66
C ALA A 81 -11.31 -6.79 26.12
N LEU A 82 -10.37 -6.35 25.27
CA LEU A 82 -10.42 -5.02 24.65
C LEU A 82 -11.60 -4.88 23.69
N THR A 83 -11.85 -5.88 22.84
CA THR A 83 -12.98 -5.86 21.90
C THR A 83 -14.34 -5.95 22.58
N ASP A 84 -14.43 -6.61 23.74
CA ASP A 84 -15.68 -6.76 24.51
C ASP A 84 -16.17 -5.41 25.09
N PHE A 85 -15.30 -4.40 25.21
CA PHE A 85 -15.71 -3.02 25.56
C PHE A 85 -16.42 -2.29 24.41
N GLY A 86 -16.44 -2.87 23.20
CA GLY A 86 -16.92 -2.22 22.00
C GLY A 86 -15.94 -1.18 21.44
N PRO A 87 -16.37 -0.34 20.48
CA PRO A 87 -15.55 0.76 19.99
C PRO A 87 -15.14 1.70 21.13
N HIS A 88 -13.84 2.03 21.19
CA HIS A 88 -13.27 2.89 22.21
C HIS A 88 -12.45 4.04 21.59
N PRO A 89 -13.09 4.94 20.83
CA PRO A 89 -12.45 6.14 20.32
C PRO A 89 -12.11 7.12 21.45
N VAL A 90 -11.24 8.09 21.14
CA VAL A 90 -10.88 9.19 22.05
C VAL A 90 -12.14 9.88 22.59
N GLY A 91 -12.19 10.05 23.91
CA GLY A 91 -13.30 10.68 24.63
C GLY A 91 -14.44 9.73 25.07
N SER A 92 -14.43 8.46 24.64
CA SER A 92 -15.45 7.48 25.03
C SER A 92 -15.26 6.91 26.44
N ASP A 93 -16.34 6.40 27.05
CA ASP A 93 -16.28 5.64 28.30
C ASP A 93 -15.51 4.32 28.13
N SER A 94 -15.68 3.65 26.99
CA SER A 94 -15.00 2.39 26.68
C SER A 94 -13.48 2.55 26.61
N LEU A 95 -12.96 3.71 26.20
CA LEU A 95 -11.52 3.98 26.23
C LEU A 95 -10.97 4.05 27.65
N ASP A 96 -11.70 4.66 28.60
CA ASP A 96 -11.29 4.68 30.00
C ASP A 96 -11.25 3.26 30.59
N LEU A 97 -12.19 2.38 30.20
CA LEU A 97 -12.19 0.96 30.60
C LEU A 97 -11.00 0.20 30.00
N ALA A 98 -10.71 0.42 28.71
CA ALA A 98 -9.57 -0.18 28.03
C ALA A 98 -8.23 0.27 28.67
N LEU A 99 -8.07 1.55 28.98
CA LEU A 99 -6.92 2.10 29.69
C LEU A 99 -6.75 1.47 31.07
N GLN A 100 -7.83 1.33 31.84
CA GLN A 100 -7.79 0.68 33.16
C GLN A 100 -7.41 -0.79 33.07
N TYR A 101 -7.91 -1.50 32.06
CA TYR A 101 -7.53 -2.89 31.80
C TYR A 101 -6.04 -3.02 31.50
N VAL A 102 -5.52 -2.22 30.56
CA VAL A 102 -4.09 -2.22 30.22
C VAL A 102 -3.24 -1.83 31.43
N LEU A 103 -3.65 -0.81 32.20
CA LEU A 103 -2.95 -0.38 33.41
C LEU A 103 -2.89 -1.51 34.45
N ALA A 104 -3.99 -2.24 34.66
CA ALA A 104 -4.04 -3.36 35.59
C ALA A 104 -3.12 -4.51 35.15
N GLU A 105 -3.08 -4.82 33.86
CA GLU A 105 -2.20 -5.86 33.31
C GLU A 105 -0.72 -5.48 33.45
N VAL A 106 -0.34 -4.22 33.18
CA VAL A 106 1.06 -3.80 33.34
C VAL A 106 1.49 -3.73 34.81
N GLU A 107 0.61 -3.33 35.73
CA GLU A 107 0.89 -3.40 37.17
C GLU A 107 1.04 -4.84 37.66
N ASN A 108 0.26 -5.77 37.10
CA ASN A 108 0.43 -7.19 37.36
C ASN A 108 1.78 -7.71 36.81
N ILE A 109 2.22 -7.26 35.63
CA ILE A 109 3.55 -7.58 35.09
C ILE A 109 4.65 -7.08 36.03
N LYS A 110 4.56 -5.82 36.50
CA LYS A 110 5.49 -5.23 37.46
C LYS A 110 5.58 -6.03 38.75
N LYS A 111 4.44 -6.42 39.32
CA LYS A 111 4.38 -7.21 40.56
C LYS A 111 5.07 -8.58 40.43
N ASN A 112 5.00 -9.18 39.25
CA ASN A 112 5.53 -10.52 38.99
C ASN A 112 6.89 -10.51 38.28
N ALA A 113 7.53 -9.34 38.12
CA ALA A 113 8.81 -9.20 37.45
C ALA A 113 9.92 -10.01 38.14
N TYR A 114 10.92 -10.43 37.39
CA TYR A 114 12.08 -11.12 37.96
C TYR A 114 12.84 -10.20 38.93
N TYR A 115 13.37 -10.74 40.02
CA TYR A 115 13.88 -9.92 41.14
C TYR A 115 15.07 -9.00 40.79
N GLU A 116 15.78 -9.27 39.69
CA GLU A 116 16.88 -8.45 39.14
C GLU A 116 16.44 -7.52 38.00
N VAL A 117 15.14 -7.42 37.75
CA VAL A 117 14.55 -6.54 36.76
C VAL A 117 13.74 -5.48 37.50
N ASP A 118 13.96 -4.23 37.14
CA ASP A 118 13.15 -3.11 37.60
C ASP A 118 12.09 -2.77 36.56
N VAL A 119 10.87 -2.52 37.02
CA VAL A 119 9.72 -2.25 36.17
C VAL A 119 9.00 -1.03 36.72
N GLU A 120 9.00 0.03 35.93
CA GLU A 120 8.35 1.28 36.22
C GLU A 120 7.12 1.45 35.34
N VAL A 121 6.04 1.95 35.92
CA VAL A 121 4.76 2.22 35.24
C VAL A 121 4.42 3.68 35.46
N ASP A 122 4.04 4.36 34.39
CA ASP A 122 3.46 5.71 34.44
C ASP A 122 2.12 5.73 33.72
N PHE A 123 1.11 6.30 34.39
CA PHE A 123 -0.18 6.60 33.78
C PHE A 123 -0.12 8.05 33.30
N PHE A 124 0.47 8.21 32.12
CA PHE A 124 0.86 9.51 31.59
C PHE A 124 -0.36 10.28 31.07
N HIS A 125 -0.60 11.46 31.64
CA HIS A 125 -1.59 12.41 31.16
C HIS A 125 -0.90 13.51 30.35
N ALA A 126 -1.13 13.53 29.04
CA ALA A 126 -0.61 14.54 28.14
C ALA A 126 -1.34 15.88 28.29
N LYS A 127 -0.57 16.96 28.26
CA LYS A 127 -1.08 18.33 28.15
C LYS A 127 -1.57 18.60 26.72
N THR A 128 -2.44 19.59 26.60
CA THR A 128 -2.90 20.11 25.31
C THR A 128 -1.73 20.45 24.39
N GLY A 129 -1.83 20.06 23.12
CA GLY A 129 -0.77 20.28 22.13
C GLY A 129 -1.29 20.22 20.71
N ALA A 130 -0.38 20.49 19.76
CA ALA A 130 -0.69 20.47 18.33
C ALA A 130 0.41 19.79 17.53
N ASN A 131 0.03 18.74 16.80
CA ASN A 131 0.83 18.10 15.78
C ASN A 131 0.76 18.90 14.47
N ARG A 132 1.93 19.36 14.01
CA ARG A 132 2.11 20.26 12.86
C ARG A 132 2.97 19.63 11.76
N LEU A 133 2.91 18.30 11.62
CA LEU A 133 3.53 17.62 10.47
C LEU A 133 3.05 18.26 9.16
N THR A 134 3.97 18.52 8.23
CA THR A 134 3.67 19.20 6.96
C THR A 134 3.82 18.30 5.73
N SER A 135 4.23 17.05 5.94
CA SER A 135 4.42 16.04 4.90
C SER A 135 3.20 15.12 4.76
N GLY A 136 3.09 14.46 3.60
CA GLY A 136 2.08 13.42 3.37
C GLY A 136 0.63 13.88 3.59
N LEU A 137 -0.11 13.15 4.42
CA LEU A 137 -1.52 13.38 4.74
C LEU A 137 -1.79 14.64 5.57
N PHE A 138 -0.77 15.17 6.24
CA PHE A 138 -0.88 16.32 7.16
C PHE A 138 -0.63 17.67 6.46
N ARG A 139 -0.22 17.67 5.19
CA ARG A 139 -0.09 18.89 4.41
C ARG A 139 -1.43 19.63 4.35
N GLY A 140 -1.42 20.92 4.68
CA GLY A 140 -2.63 21.74 4.77
C GLY A 140 -3.43 21.57 6.06
N LYS A 141 -2.89 20.85 7.06
CA LYS A 141 -3.61 20.49 8.28
C LYS A 141 -2.80 20.72 9.54
N THR A 142 -3.48 21.00 10.64
CA THR A 142 -2.94 20.96 12.01
C THR A 142 -3.85 20.08 12.85
N VAL A 143 -3.29 19.09 13.56
CA VAL A 143 -4.04 18.23 14.47
C VAL A 143 -3.80 18.71 15.89
N VAL A 144 -4.86 19.06 16.61
CA VAL A 144 -4.83 19.57 17.98
C VAL A 144 -5.46 18.54 18.90
N TYR A 145 -4.87 18.34 20.06
CA TYR A 145 -5.35 17.36 21.03
C TYR A 145 -5.31 17.90 22.45
N ALA A 146 -6.15 17.33 23.31
CA ALA A 146 -6.22 17.62 24.74
C ALA A 146 -6.68 16.39 25.54
N ASP A 147 -6.37 16.35 26.84
CA ASP A 147 -6.83 15.29 27.76
C ASP A 147 -6.58 13.87 27.24
N LEU A 148 -5.39 13.63 26.68
CA LEU A 148 -4.98 12.29 26.27
C LEU A 148 -4.28 11.57 27.42
N LYS A 149 -4.62 10.29 27.60
CA LYS A 149 -4.05 9.43 28.63
C LYS A 149 -3.38 8.24 27.98
N HIS A 150 -2.22 7.87 28.49
CA HIS A 150 -1.39 6.78 27.96
C HIS A 150 -0.93 5.89 29.11
N VAL A 151 -0.67 4.61 28.83
CA VAL A 151 0.00 3.71 29.77
C VAL A 151 1.42 3.50 29.28
N VAL A 152 2.40 3.84 30.10
CA VAL A 152 3.83 3.72 29.77
C VAL A 152 4.48 2.75 30.75
N LEU A 153 5.17 1.74 30.24
CA LEU A 153 5.90 0.74 31.02
C LEU A 153 7.37 0.78 30.63
N ARG A 154 8.27 0.99 31.59
CA ARG A 154 9.72 0.96 31.39
C ARG A 154 10.35 -0.20 32.14
N ILE A 155 11.09 -1.04 31.42
CA ILE A 155 11.77 -2.23 31.97
C ILE A 155 13.28 -2.02 31.90
N LEU A 156 13.96 -2.18 33.03
CA LEU A 156 15.38 -1.94 33.21
C LEU A 156 16.08 -3.11 33.94
N PRO A 157 17.35 -3.41 33.64
CA PRO A 157 18.17 -4.27 34.47
C PRO A 157 18.49 -3.57 35.80
N LYS A 158 18.15 -4.17 36.94
CA LYS A 158 18.24 -3.52 38.27
C LYS A 158 19.66 -3.07 38.64
N PHE A 159 20.67 -3.87 38.29
CA PHE A 159 22.07 -3.59 38.68
C PHE A 159 22.81 -2.65 37.73
N THR A 160 22.26 -2.38 36.54
CA THR A 160 22.82 -1.46 35.53
C THR A 160 21.79 -0.43 35.07
N ALA A 161 20.79 -0.15 35.93
CA ALA A 161 19.62 0.64 35.59
C ALA A 161 19.97 2.04 35.07
N ASN A 162 20.98 2.70 35.64
CA ASN A 162 21.38 4.05 35.23
C ASN A 162 21.89 4.09 33.77
N GLU A 163 22.74 3.15 33.36
CA GLU A 163 23.29 3.10 31.99
C GLU A 163 22.21 2.71 30.98
N ALA A 164 21.35 1.76 31.36
CA ALA A 164 20.24 1.29 30.54
C ALA A 164 19.12 2.34 30.41
N ALA A 165 18.89 3.15 31.44
CA ALA A 165 17.88 4.21 31.44
C ALA A 165 18.21 5.32 30.45
N ASP A 166 19.49 5.57 30.15
CA ASP A 166 19.92 6.58 29.17
C ASP A 166 19.83 6.11 27.71
N ASN A 167 19.58 4.82 27.48
CA ASN A 167 19.51 4.22 26.16
C ASN A 167 18.35 3.23 26.12
N THR A 168 17.19 3.70 25.64
CA THR A 168 15.98 2.89 25.60
C THR A 168 15.51 2.61 24.18
N ILE A 169 14.88 1.44 24.03
CA ILE A 169 14.14 1.04 22.83
C ILE A 169 12.66 1.27 23.10
N LEU A 170 11.98 2.00 22.22
CA LEU A 170 10.54 2.19 22.27
C LEU A 170 9.84 1.08 21.46
N VAL A 171 8.83 0.47 22.05
CA VAL A 171 7.81 -0.35 21.38
C VAL A 171 6.48 0.35 21.57
N SER A 172 5.82 0.72 20.48
CA SER A 172 4.62 1.55 20.45
C SER A 172 3.47 0.82 19.76
N SER A 173 2.26 1.06 20.27
CA SER A 173 0.98 0.79 19.61
C SER A 173 -0.12 1.57 20.32
N HIS A 174 -1.30 1.65 19.70
CA HIS A 174 -2.42 2.44 20.19
C HIS A 174 -3.53 1.57 20.80
N ILE A 175 -4.13 2.08 21.87
CA ILE A 175 -5.28 1.47 22.54
C ILE A 175 -6.58 1.92 21.87
N ASP A 176 -6.69 3.17 21.45
CA ASP A 176 -7.92 3.69 20.89
C ASP A 176 -8.29 3.03 19.56
N THR A 177 -9.57 3.08 19.22
CA THR A 177 -10.08 2.58 17.93
C THR A 177 -10.79 3.68 17.20
N VAL A 178 -11.01 3.53 15.90
CA VAL A 178 -12.13 4.26 15.26
C VAL A 178 -13.47 3.97 15.95
N PHE A 179 -14.43 4.89 15.81
CA PHE A 179 -15.76 4.75 16.41
C PHE A 179 -16.62 3.59 15.86
N SER A 180 -16.23 2.99 14.72
CA SER A 180 -17.04 1.98 14.02
C SER A 180 -16.81 0.55 14.52
N THR A 181 -15.72 0.27 15.22
CA THR A 181 -15.30 -1.09 15.57
C THR A 181 -14.54 -1.15 16.89
N GLY A 182 -14.52 -2.32 17.53
CA GLY A 182 -13.66 -2.62 18.69
C GLY A 182 -12.21 -2.94 18.32
N GLY A 183 -11.84 -2.87 17.03
CA GLY A 183 -10.44 -2.85 16.61
C GLY A 183 -9.69 -4.15 16.86
N ALA A 184 -10.29 -5.31 16.51
CA ALA A 184 -9.68 -6.60 16.83
C ALA A 184 -8.31 -6.78 16.17
N GLY A 185 -8.19 -6.39 14.89
CA GLY A 185 -6.92 -6.22 14.22
C GLY A 185 -6.25 -4.92 14.66
N ASP A 186 -6.99 -3.81 14.64
CA ASP A 186 -6.51 -2.42 14.66
C ASP A 186 -6.92 -1.64 15.93
N CYS A 187 -6.12 -1.59 17.00
CA CYS A 187 -4.93 -2.41 17.23
C CYS A 187 -5.00 -3.20 18.55
N SER A 188 -6.19 -3.71 18.93
CA SER A 188 -6.33 -4.59 20.10
C SER A 188 -5.38 -5.80 20.02
N SER A 189 -5.14 -6.33 18.82
CA SER A 189 -4.16 -7.39 18.57
C SER A 189 -2.72 -6.99 18.92
N CYS A 190 -2.36 -5.74 18.62
CA CYS A 190 -1.03 -5.18 18.79
C CYS A 190 -0.75 -4.90 20.27
N VAL A 191 -1.72 -4.28 20.96
CA VAL A 191 -1.71 -4.08 22.42
C VAL A 191 -1.61 -5.42 23.16
N ALA A 192 -2.38 -6.42 22.73
CA ALA A 192 -2.32 -7.76 23.31
C ALA A 192 -0.93 -8.40 23.18
N VAL A 193 -0.30 -8.28 22.00
CA VAL A 193 1.07 -8.78 21.81
C VAL A 193 2.07 -7.98 22.64
N MET A 194 1.94 -6.66 22.73
CA MET A 194 2.80 -5.83 23.58
C MET A 194 2.73 -6.18 25.05
N LEU A 195 1.55 -6.47 25.59
CA LEU A 195 1.39 -6.95 26.97
C LEU A 195 2.15 -8.25 27.20
N GLU A 196 2.03 -9.21 26.27
CA GLU A 196 2.75 -10.49 26.37
C GLU A 196 4.27 -10.35 26.17
N LEU A 197 4.71 -9.42 25.32
CA LEU A 197 6.13 -9.07 25.15
C LEU A 197 6.69 -8.45 26.43
N ALA A 198 5.99 -7.48 27.02
CA ALA A 198 6.34 -6.86 28.29
C ALA A 198 6.43 -7.90 29.41
N ARG A 199 5.45 -8.80 29.50
CA ARG A 199 5.48 -9.94 30.42
C ARG A 199 6.71 -10.80 30.20
N GLY A 200 7.00 -11.18 28.95
CA GLY A 200 8.15 -12.02 28.60
C GLY A 200 9.52 -11.35 28.84
N ILE A 201 9.62 -10.03 28.68
CA ILE A 201 10.83 -9.24 28.90
C ILE A 201 11.07 -8.97 30.38
N SER A 202 10.01 -8.71 31.16
CA SER A 202 10.11 -8.54 32.63
C SER A 202 10.77 -9.74 33.34
N GLN A 203 10.74 -10.91 32.72
CA GLN A 203 11.35 -12.13 33.23
C GLN A 203 12.82 -12.34 32.80
N ARG A 204 13.29 -11.60 31.79
CA ARG A 204 14.56 -11.87 31.09
C ARG A 204 15.50 -10.66 30.99
N ALA A 205 15.05 -9.47 31.38
CA ALA A 205 15.81 -8.23 31.21
C ALA A 205 17.04 -8.09 32.13
N HIS A 206 17.31 -9.03 33.04
CA HIS A 206 18.44 -8.96 33.98
C HIS A 206 19.81 -8.87 33.28
N GLY A 207 19.94 -9.40 32.06
CA GLY A 207 21.16 -9.35 31.24
C GLY A 207 21.18 -8.22 30.20
N PHE A 208 20.18 -7.34 30.18
CA PHE A 208 20.10 -6.28 29.17
C PHE A 208 21.11 -5.16 29.43
N LYS A 209 21.47 -4.45 28.36
CA LYS A 209 22.32 -3.25 28.40
C LYS A 209 21.54 -1.97 28.14
N ASN A 210 20.36 -2.10 27.55
CA ASN A 210 19.47 -1.01 27.17
C ASN A 210 18.10 -1.26 27.79
N GLY A 211 17.41 -0.20 28.17
CA GLY A 211 16.03 -0.30 28.64
C GLY A 211 15.04 -0.54 27.50
N VAL A 212 13.86 -1.05 27.84
CA VAL A 212 12.73 -1.17 26.90
C VAL A 212 11.55 -0.39 27.46
N ILE A 213 10.98 0.49 26.64
CA ILE A 213 9.76 1.25 26.95
C ILE A 213 8.65 0.68 26.07
N PHE A 214 7.55 0.27 26.68
CA PHE A 214 6.29 -0.01 26.02
C PHE A 214 5.38 1.20 26.20
N LEU A 215 4.97 1.80 25.08
CA LEU A 215 4.00 2.88 25.05
C LEU A 215 2.69 2.34 24.49
N PHE A 216 1.68 2.25 25.36
CA PHE A 216 0.30 2.02 24.95
C PHE A 216 -0.39 3.38 24.89
N ASN A 217 -0.36 4.00 23.71
CA ASN A 217 -0.86 5.36 23.54
C ASN A 217 -2.36 5.39 23.21
N THR A 218 -2.88 6.60 23.07
CA THR A 218 -4.24 6.89 22.62
C THR A 218 -4.22 8.07 21.65
N GLY A 219 -5.14 8.12 20.70
CA GLY A 219 -5.28 9.19 19.71
C GLY A 219 -4.45 8.98 18.45
N GLU A 220 -4.06 7.74 18.12
CA GLU A 220 -3.52 7.40 16.80
C GLU A 220 -4.58 7.67 15.74
N GLU A 221 -5.78 7.14 15.98
CA GLU A 221 -6.92 7.14 15.06
C GLU A 221 -7.50 8.54 14.82
N GLU A 222 -7.03 9.51 15.60
CA GLU A 222 -7.35 10.93 15.54
C GLU A 222 -6.19 11.78 15.02
N GLY A 223 -5.22 11.17 14.34
CA GLY A 223 -4.13 11.85 13.64
C GLY A 223 -2.78 11.79 14.37
N LEU A 224 -2.41 10.63 14.91
CA LEU A 224 -1.11 10.34 15.54
C LEU A 224 -0.83 11.22 16.76
N SER A 225 -1.88 11.64 17.45
CA SER A 225 -1.79 12.57 18.57
C SER A 225 -1.12 11.93 19.79
N GLY A 226 -1.30 10.61 19.98
CA GLY A 226 -0.71 9.84 21.07
C GLY A 226 0.81 9.74 21.00
N ALA A 227 1.37 9.33 19.85
CA ALA A 227 2.82 9.34 19.68
C ALA A 227 3.40 10.76 19.81
N HIS A 228 2.72 11.77 19.26
CA HIS A 228 3.19 13.14 19.29
C HIS A 228 3.24 13.68 20.73
N SER A 229 2.18 13.47 21.51
CA SER A 229 2.10 13.91 22.89
C SER A 229 3.20 13.26 23.75
N PHE A 230 3.43 11.95 23.60
CA PHE A 230 4.45 11.23 24.35
C PHE A 230 5.86 11.74 24.01
N ILE A 231 6.21 11.81 22.73
CA ILE A 231 7.55 12.24 22.30
C ILE A 231 7.88 13.67 22.74
N THR A 232 6.90 14.58 22.66
CA THR A 232 7.13 15.99 22.93
C THR A 232 7.09 16.34 24.42
N GLN A 233 6.42 15.53 25.25
CA GLN A 233 6.11 15.91 26.64
C GLN A 233 6.65 14.95 27.70
N HIS A 234 6.76 13.64 27.41
CA HIS A 234 7.13 12.66 28.42
C HIS A 234 8.65 12.69 28.71
N PRO A 235 9.11 12.72 29.97
CA PRO A 235 10.54 12.82 30.30
C PRO A 235 11.40 11.70 29.69
N TRP A 236 10.88 10.46 29.62
CA TRP A 236 11.59 9.32 29.04
C TRP A 236 11.75 9.41 27.51
N SER A 237 11.08 10.32 26.81
CA SER A 237 11.24 10.42 25.35
C SER A 237 12.69 10.72 24.94
N LYS A 238 13.42 11.46 25.78
CA LYS A 238 14.82 11.86 25.57
C LYS A 238 15.82 10.70 25.62
N THR A 239 15.45 9.58 26.24
CA THR A 239 16.32 8.41 26.40
C THR A 239 16.22 7.45 25.22
N ILE A 240 15.22 7.62 24.37
CA ILE A 240 14.93 6.72 23.26
C ILE A 240 16.01 6.84 22.18
N ARG A 241 16.43 5.69 21.66
CA ARG A 241 17.44 5.57 20.59
C ARG A 241 16.90 4.85 19.35
N LEU A 242 15.85 4.07 19.52
CA LEU A 242 15.21 3.28 18.46
C LEU A 242 13.71 3.20 18.73
N ALA A 243 12.88 3.31 17.69
CA ALA A 243 11.44 3.09 17.78
C ALA A 243 11.00 1.84 17.01
N VAL A 244 10.04 1.11 17.56
CA VAL A 244 9.34 0.03 16.90
C VAL A 244 7.86 0.33 17.03
N ASP A 245 7.16 0.35 15.90
CA ASP A 245 5.72 0.59 15.84
C ASP A 245 5.00 -0.69 15.39
N LEU A 246 3.91 -1.03 16.07
CA LEU A 246 3.11 -2.22 15.82
C LEU A 246 1.69 -1.82 15.43
N GLU A 247 1.36 -2.10 14.18
CA GLU A 247 0.16 -1.59 13.51
C GLU A 247 -0.64 -2.69 12.79
N ALA A 248 -1.82 -2.28 12.31
CA ALA A 248 -2.66 -3.08 11.45
C ALA A 248 -3.20 -2.26 10.27
N MET A 249 -3.29 -2.88 9.10
CA MET A 249 -4.02 -2.39 7.92
C MET A 249 -5.04 -3.43 7.44
N GLY A 250 -5.45 -4.30 8.36
CA GLY A 250 -6.28 -5.48 8.18
C GLY A 250 -6.32 -6.31 9.47
N VAL A 251 -7.15 -7.33 9.51
CA VAL A 251 -7.50 -8.03 10.78
C VAL A 251 -6.49 -9.07 11.24
N GLY A 252 -5.40 -9.32 10.49
CA GLY A 252 -4.36 -10.28 10.90
C GLY A 252 -3.41 -10.71 9.79
N GLY A 253 -3.09 -12.00 9.76
CA GLY A 253 -2.07 -12.58 8.88
C GLY A 253 -0.66 -12.51 9.48
N LYS A 254 0.35 -12.54 8.62
CA LYS A 254 1.74 -12.24 9.03
C LYS A 254 1.88 -10.74 9.22
N SER A 255 2.31 -10.31 10.40
CA SER A 255 2.76 -8.93 10.59
C SER A 255 4.11 -8.74 9.91
N GLY A 256 4.16 -7.86 8.91
CA GLY A 256 5.33 -7.65 8.06
C GLY A 256 5.88 -6.24 8.16
N ILE A 257 7.19 -6.10 8.01
CA ILE A 257 7.85 -4.79 7.96
C ILE A 257 7.51 -4.10 6.65
N PHE A 258 6.90 -2.92 6.75
CA PHE A 258 6.56 -2.08 5.60
C PHE A 258 7.30 -0.74 5.59
N GLN A 259 7.89 -0.32 6.71
CA GLN A 259 8.88 0.76 6.75
C GLN A 259 10.07 0.37 7.65
N ALA A 260 11.28 0.69 7.22
CA ALA A 260 12.50 0.52 8.00
C ALA A 260 13.47 1.69 7.77
N GLY A 261 14.15 2.08 8.86
CA GLY A 261 15.17 3.11 8.84
C GLY A 261 14.73 4.40 9.53
N PRO A 262 15.40 5.54 9.25
CA PRO A 262 16.37 5.75 8.19
C PRO A 262 17.70 4.97 8.30
N HIS A 263 18.14 4.57 9.50
CA HIS A 263 19.38 3.80 9.71
C HIS A 263 19.12 2.27 9.62
N PRO A 264 19.96 1.50 8.91
CA PRO A 264 19.74 0.06 8.65
C PRO A 264 19.92 -0.85 9.86
N TRP A 265 20.44 -0.35 10.98
CA TRP A 265 20.84 -1.17 12.13
C TRP A 265 19.67 -2.01 12.67
N ALA A 266 18.46 -1.45 12.70
CA ALA A 266 17.28 -2.16 13.19
C ALA A 266 16.90 -3.34 12.28
N ILE A 267 16.83 -3.11 10.97
CA ILE A 267 16.43 -4.16 10.01
C ILE A 267 17.51 -5.26 9.89
N GLU A 268 18.79 -4.92 10.01
CA GLU A 268 19.88 -5.89 10.07
C GLU A 268 19.80 -6.80 11.30
N ASN A 269 19.50 -6.21 12.47
CA ASN A 269 19.33 -6.99 13.70
C ASN A 269 18.04 -7.80 13.70
N PHE A 270 16.95 -7.29 13.11
CA PHE A 270 15.72 -8.05 12.91
C PHE A 270 15.96 -9.26 12.00
N ALA A 271 16.59 -9.05 10.85
CA ALA A 271 16.93 -10.14 9.91
C ALA A 271 17.79 -11.23 10.55
N SER A 272 18.64 -10.87 11.51
CA SER A 272 19.50 -11.81 12.24
C SER A 272 18.80 -12.57 13.37
N ALA A 273 17.66 -12.08 13.85
CA ALA A 273 16.97 -12.62 15.04
C ALA A 273 15.61 -13.26 14.74
N ALA A 274 14.89 -12.75 13.73
CA ALA A 274 13.53 -13.14 13.43
C ALA A 274 13.44 -14.63 13.06
N LYS A 275 12.47 -15.32 13.65
CA LYS A 275 12.23 -16.75 13.43
C LYS A 275 11.36 -17.00 12.20
N TYR A 276 10.44 -16.09 11.92
CA TYR A 276 9.52 -16.10 10.79
C TYR A 276 9.55 -14.74 10.10
N PRO A 277 10.68 -14.33 9.50
CA PRO A 277 10.81 -12.99 8.94
C PRO A 277 9.72 -12.69 7.90
N SER A 278 9.15 -11.49 7.97
CA SER A 278 8.16 -10.99 7.01
C SER A 278 8.44 -9.52 6.75
N GLY A 279 8.63 -9.14 5.50
CA GLY A 279 8.85 -7.74 5.14
C GLY A 279 9.37 -7.57 3.72
N ASN A 280 9.03 -6.46 3.09
CA ASN A 280 9.46 -6.18 1.73
C ASN A 280 9.61 -4.68 1.46
N ILE A 281 10.77 -4.29 0.94
CA ILE A 281 11.10 -2.91 0.57
C ILE A 281 10.11 -2.29 -0.43
N ILE A 282 9.38 -3.09 -1.22
CA ILE A 282 8.37 -2.59 -2.15
C ILE A 282 7.28 -1.79 -1.41
N ALA A 283 6.88 -2.23 -0.21
CA ALA A 283 5.89 -1.50 0.58
C ALA A 283 6.44 -0.13 1.00
N GLN A 284 7.71 -0.07 1.43
CA GLN A 284 8.39 1.18 1.79
C GLN A 284 8.54 2.13 0.60
N ASP A 285 8.89 1.62 -0.59
CA ASP A 285 8.98 2.42 -1.83
C ASP A 285 7.60 3.04 -2.16
N LEU A 286 6.52 2.26 -2.06
CA LEU A 286 5.15 2.74 -2.33
C LEU A 286 4.65 3.75 -1.30
N PHE A 287 4.97 3.54 -0.02
CA PHE A 287 4.64 4.47 1.06
C PHE A 287 5.40 5.79 0.92
N SER A 288 6.72 5.70 0.69
CA SER A 288 7.59 6.87 0.49
C SER A 288 7.24 7.67 -0.78
N ALA A 289 6.73 7.02 -1.82
CA ALA A 289 6.25 7.66 -3.04
C ALA A 289 4.86 8.33 -2.87
N GLY A 290 4.21 8.19 -1.71
CA GLY A 290 2.86 8.73 -1.45
C GLY A 290 1.74 8.03 -2.22
N VAL A 291 2.00 6.84 -2.76
CA VAL A 291 0.98 6.00 -3.42
C VAL A 291 0.00 5.46 -2.38
N ILE A 292 0.54 4.97 -1.26
CA ILE A 292 -0.23 4.64 -0.07
C ILE A 292 -0.44 5.93 0.71
N LYS A 293 -1.69 6.38 0.82
CA LYS A 293 -2.04 7.59 1.55
C LYS A 293 -2.57 7.24 2.95
N SER A 294 -1.68 6.71 3.78
CA SER A 294 -1.86 6.37 5.19
C SER A 294 -0.65 6.91 5.96
N ALA A 295 -0.79 7.05 7.27
CA ALA A 295 0.27 7.42 8.20
C ALA A 295 0.09 6.55 9.46
N THR A 296 1.18 6.36 10.20
CA THR A 296 1.25 5.60 11.46
C THR A 296 2.07 6.39 12.45
N ASP A 297 2.02 6.01 13.72
CA ASP A 297 2.80 6.64 14.79
C ASP A 297 4.30 6.63 14.51
N PHE A 298 4.79 5.66 13.74
CA PHE A 298 6.16 5.63 13.22
C PHE A 298 6.58 6.91 12.52
N GLN A 299 5.67 7.58 11.82
CA GLN A 299 5.95 8.87 11.18
C GLN A 299 6.31 9.94 12.22
N VAL A 300 5.65 9.97 13.37
CA VAL A 300 5.98 10.91 14.46
C VAL A 300 7.37 10.61 15.02
N TYR A 301 7.68 9.34 15.29
CA TYR A 301 9.00 8.95 15.80
C TYR A 301 10.11 9.35 14.83
N LYS A 302 9.89 9.20 13.53
CA LYS A 302 10.85 9.58 12.50
C LYS A 302 10.95 11.09 12.29
N ASP A 303 9.84 11.75 12.00
CA ASP A 303 9.82 13.14 11.51
C ASP A 303 9.89 14.16 12.66
N VAL A 304 9.38 13.83 13.85
CA VAL A 304 9.39 14.71 15.05
C VAL A 304 10.53 14.37 15.99
N ALA A 305 10.75 13.09 16.30
CA ALA A 305 11.81 12.67 17.23
C ALA A 305 13.17 12.41 16.55
N GLY A 306 13.22 12.33 15.22
CA GLY A 306 14.45 12.00 14.48
C GLY A 306 14.94 10.57 14.72
N LEU A 307 14.06 9.66 15.14
CA LEU A 307 14.41 8.27 15.45
C LEU A 307 14.42 7.39 14.21
N SER A 308 15.20 6.32 14.28
CA SER A 308 15.18 5.22 13.32
C SER A 308 14.54 4.01 13.96
N GLY A 309 14.04 3.12 13.11
CA GLY A 309 13.24 2.02 13.62
C GLY A 309 12.64 1.12 12.57
N LEU A 310 11.61 0.39 13.01
CA LEU A 310 10.84 -0.54 12.20
C LEU A 310 9.34 -0.31 12.43
N ASP A 311 8.59 -0.39 11.34
CA ASP A 311 7.14 -0.28 11.34
C ASP A 311 6.52 -1.58 10.78
N PHE A 312 5.64 -2.20 11.56
CA PHE A 312 5.07 -3.51 11.32
C PHE A 312 3.57 -3.42 11.13
N ALA A 313 3.02 -4.06 10.10
CA ALA A 313 1.57 -4.09 9.91
C ALA A 313 1.04 -5.50 9.61
N PHE A 314 -0.11 -5.83 10.23
CA PHE A 314 -1.02 -6.85 9.69
C PHE A 314 -1.66 -6.35 8.39
N THR A 315 -1.75 -7.21 7.36
CA THR A 315 -2.28 -6.79 6.04
C THR A 315 -3.27 -7.78 5.42
N ASP A 316 -3.60 -8.89 6.11
CA ASP A 316 -4.61 -9.82 5.62
C ASP A 316 -6.01 -9.20 5.73
N ASN A 317 -6.84 -9.48 4.72
CA ASN A 317 -8.22 -9.02 4.65
C ASN A 317 -8.38 -7.50 4.88
N GLY A 318 -7.53 -6.68 4.25
CA GLY A 318 -7.56 -5.23 4.43
C GLY A 318 -8.85 -4.50 4.00
N ALA A 319 -9.86 -5.22 3.49
CA ALA A 319 -11.19 -4.67 3.22
C ALA A 319 -11.99 -4.38 4.50
N VAL A 320 -11.69 -5.06 5.62
CA VAL A 320 -12.40 -4.86 6.90
C VAL A 320 -11.81 -3.74 7.76
N TYR A 321 -10.61 -3.28 7.41
CA TYR A 321 -9.92 -2.18 8.08
C TYR A 321 -10.83 -0.95 8.23
N HIS A 322 -10.89 -0.38 9.43
CA HIS A 322 -11.76 0.75 9.80
C HIS A 322 -13.27 0.50 9.69
N THR A 323 -13.70 -0.75 9.53
CA THR A 323 -15.11 -1.14 9.49
C THR A 323 -15.48 -1.92 10.74
N LYS A 324 -16.78 -2.02 11.06
CA LYS A 324 -17.33 -2.88 12.12
C LYS A 324 -16.86 -4.35 12.02
N ASN A 325 -16.45 -4.79 10.84
CA ASN A 325 -15.96 -6.15 10.61
C ASN A 325 -14.50 -6.36 10.99
N ASP A 326 -13.78 -5.37 11.50
CA ASP A 326 -12.52 -5.62 12.19
C ASP A 326 -12.78 -6.25 13.57
N LYS A 327 -13.22 -7.51 13.54
CA LYS A 327 -13.75 -8.28 14.66
C LYS A 327 -12.91 -9.53 14.92
N LEU A 328 -12.93 -10.00 16.17
CA LEU A 328 -12.13 -11.14 16.64
C LEU A 328 -12.34 -12.41 15.80
N ASP A 329 -13.54 -12.65 15.30
CA ASP A 329 -13.86 -13.84 14.49
C ASP A 329 -13.08 -13.94 13.18
N LEU A 330 -12.58 -12.80 12.66
CA LEU A 330 -11.80 -12.75 11.43
C LEU A 330 -10.28 -12.74 11.68
N LEU A 331 -9.84 -12.62 12.95
CA LEU A 331 -8.43 -12.68 13.32
C LEU A 331 -7.89 -14.10 13.08
N LYS A 332 -6.96 -14.22 12.14
CA LYS A 332 -6.40 -15.51 11.75
C LYS A 332 -5.53 -16.11 12.86
N SER A 333 -5.76 -17.39 13.17
CA SER A 333 -4.96 -18.11 14.17
C SER A 333 -3.47 -18.15 13.80
N GLY A 334 -2.60 -17.93 14.79
CA GLY A 334 -1.14 -17.85 14.60
C GLY A 334 -0.63 -16.46 14.24
N SER A 335 -1.50 -15.47 14.00
CA SER A 335 -1.09 -14.08 13.73
C SER A 335 -0.39 -13.43 14.91
N LEU A 336 -0.95 -13.55 16.12
CA LEU A 336 -0.34 -12.98 17.33
C LEU A 336 0.97 -13.70 17.65
N GLN A 337 1.00 -15.04 17.53
CA GLN A 337 2.23 -15.83 17.68
C GLN A 337 3.33 -15.39 16.70
N HIS A 338 3.00 -15.14 15.43
CA HIS A 338 3.96 -14.68 14.43
C HIS A 338 4.61 -13.35 14.81
N LEU A 339 3.80 -12.37 15.20
CA LEU A 339 4.30 -11.06 15.63
C LEU A 339 5.12 -11.20 16.93
N GLY A 340 4.56 -11.88 17.93
CA GLY A 340 5.18 -12.04 19.25
C GLY A 340 6.52 -12.77 19.21
N GLU A 341 6.67 -13.88 18.48
CA GLU A 341 7.95 -14.61 18.44
C GLU A 341 9.06 -13.84 17.73
N ASN A 342 8.74 -13.19 16.61
CA ASN A 342 9.70 -12.35 15.91
C ASN A 342 10.12 -11.16 16.76
N MET A 343 9.15 -10.45 17.34
CA MET A 343 9.42 -9.26 18.13
C MET A 343 10.16 -9.58 19.42
N LEU A 344 9.81 -10.67 20.12
CA LEU A 344 10.53 -11.11 21.31
C LEU A 344 11.99 -11.45 20.98
N ALA A 345 12.24 -12.24 19.93
CA ALA A 345 13.59 -12.60 19.52
C ALA A 345 14.42 -11.35 19.14
N PHE A 346 13.79 -10.42 18.42
CA PHE A 346 14.41 -9.14 18.07
C PHE A 346 14.75 -8.31 19.30
N LEU A 347 13.80 -8.07 20.21
CA LEU A 347 13.99 -7.27 21.43
C LEU A 347 15.06 -7.87 22.35
N LEU A 348 15.06 -9.19 22.56
CA LEU A 348 16.10 -9.87 23.35
C LEU A 348 17.50 -9.61 22.78
N ARG A 349 17.64 -9.61 21.45
CA ARG A 349 18.90 -9.32 20.77
C ARG A 349 19.31 -7.86 20.94
N ILE A 350 18.43 -6.92 20.59
CA ILE A 350 18.80 -5.50 20.55
C ILE A 350 18.96 -4.88 21.94
N ALA A 351 18.15 -5.29 22.92
CA ALA A 351 18.28 -4.80 24.29
C ALA A 351 19.57 -5.29 24.96
N SER A 352 20.10 -6.45 24.56
CA SER A 352 21.40 -6.97 25.02
C SER A 352 22.60 -6.38 24.27
N SER A 353 22.38 -5.62 23.19
CA SER A 353 23.46 -5.04 22.37
C SER A 353 24.25 -3.99 23.17
N PRO A 354 25.59 -4.00 23.11
CA PRO A 354 26.40 -2.94 23.72
C PRO A 354 26.28 -1.58 23.02
N HIS A 355 25.79 -1.55 21.79
CA HIS A 355 25.69 -0.33 20.99
C HIS A 355 24.29 -0.22 20.41
N LEU A 356 23.53 0.79 20.86
CA LEU A 356 22.39 1.35 20.12
C LEU A 356 22.86 2.57 19.33
N PRO A 357 22.32 2.81 18.11
CA PRO A 357 22.63 4.02 17.35
C PRO A 357 22.38 5.29 18.19
N LYS A 358 23.33 6.22 18.21
CA LYS A 358 23.18 7.51 18.92
C LYS A 358 22.90 8.63 17.91
N GLY A 359 22.14 9.64 18.34
CA GLY A 359 21.61 10.70 17.46
C GLY A 359 22.63 11.41 16.55
N LYS A 360 23.90 11.54 16.95
CA LYS A 360 24.95 12.16 16.10
C LYS A 360 25.42 11.27 14.96
N ASP A 361 25.40 9.95 15.12
CA ASP A 361 25.76 8.99 14.06
C ASP A 361 24.61 8.89 13.06
N MET A 362 23.37 8.87 13.57
CA MET A 362 22.13 8.98 12.80
C MET A 362 22.11 10.24 11.92
N ASP A 363 22.35 11.43 12.47
CA ASP A 363 22.33 12.70 11.72
C ASP A 363 23.38 12.78 10.61
N ARG A 364 24.55 12.16 10.83
CA ARG A 364 25.64 12.16 9.87
C ARG A 364 25.34 11.21 8.72
N GLU A 365 24.76 10.05 8.99
CA GLU A 365 24.37 9.06 7.98
C GLU A 365 23.13 9.49 7.19
N LEU A 366 22.12 10.07 7.86
CA LEU A 366 20.94 10.72 7.24
C LEU A 366 21.34 11.79 6.22
N LYS A 367 22.35 12.61 6.52
CA LYS A 367 22.86 13.65 5.60
C LYS A 367 23.62 13.09 4.39
N THR A 368 24.15 11.88 4.48
CA THR A 368 24.90 11.27 3.35
C THR A 368 24.01 10.46 2.40
N GLY A 369 22.80 10.05 2.81
CA GLY A 369 21.88 9.28 1.95
C GLY A 369 22.49 7.98 1.40
N HIS A 370 23.49 7.42 2.10
CA HIS A 370 24.32 6.31 1.64
C HIS A 370 24.03 4.97 2.32
N ASP A 371 23.25 4.92 3.41
CA ASP A 371 23.08 3.72 4.24
C ASP A 371 21.66 3.15 4.32
N THR A 372 20.69 3.58 3.50
CA THR A 372 19.38 2.90 3.49
C THR A 372 19.53 1.41 3.14
N ALA A 373 18.80 0.54 3.83
CA ALA A 373 18.82 -0.90 3.55
C ALA A 373 17.79 -1.28 2.47
N ILE A 374 18.17 -2.22 1.61
CA ILE A 374 17.24 -3.00 0.80
C ILE A 374 16.98 -4.29 1.54
N PHE A 375 15.69 -4.61 1.76
CA PHE A 375 15.29 -5.81 2.47
C PHE A 375 14.08 -6.51 1.83
N PHE A 376 14.07 -7.84 1.89
CA PHE A 376 12.93 -8.67 1.52
C PHE A 376 13.08 -10.07 2.09
N ASP A 377 11.96 -10.71 2.42
CA ASP A 377 11.97 -12.11 2.84
C ASP A 377 11.82 -13.09 1.65
N ILE A 378 12.32 -14.31 1.83
CA ILE A 378 12.11 -15.44 0.94
C ILE A 378 11.27 -16.49 1.69
N LEU A 379 10.07 -16.75 1.15
CA LEU A 379 9.11 -17.74 1.67
C LEU A 379 8.74 -17.54 3.16
N GLY A 380 8.96 -16.34 3.73
CA GLY A 380 8.78 -16.10 5.15
C GLY A 380 9.75 -16.85 6.07
N THR A 381 10.91 -17.27 5.54
CA THR A 381 11.90 -18.11 6.25
C THR A 381 13.26 -17.44 6.41
N TYR A 382 13.69 -16.65 5.44
CA TYR A 382 14.97 -15.93 5.47
C TYR A 382 14.74 -14.47 5.06
N MET A 383 15.28 -13.52 5.83
CA MET A 383 15.32 -12.11 5.43
C MET A 383 16.66 -11.80 4.77
N ILE A 384 16.62 -11.26 3.56
CA ILE A 384 17.80 -10.70 2.89
C ILE A 384 17.86 -9.22 3.22
N VAL A 385 19.01 -8.74 3.69
CA VAL A 385 19.29 -7.32 3.96
C VAL A 385 20.67 -6.96 3.43
N TYR A 386 20.76 -5.86 2.69
CA TYR A 386 22.04 -5.28 2.26
C TYR A 386 21.90 -3.78 2.02
N SER A 387 23.02 -3.06 2.07
CA SER A 387 23.01 -1.60 1.90
C SER A 387 22.70 -1.16 0.47
N GLN A 388 22.08 0.01 0.33
CA GLN A 388 21.83 0.67 -0.95
C GLN A 388 23.12 0.87 -1.75
N ARG A 389 24.25 1.13 -1.06
CA ARG A 389 25.55 1.25 -1.71
C ARG A 389 25.98 -0.06 -2.38
N PHE A 390 25.87 -1.18 -1.68
CA PHE A 390 26.17 -2.50 -2.25
C PHE A 390 25.24 -2.80 -3.43
N ALA A 391 23.95 -2.48 -3.28
CA ALA A 391 22.96 -2.59 -4.34
C ALA A 391 23.40 -1.82 -5.60
N SER A 392 23.76 -0.55 -5.46
CA SER A 392 24.20 0.28 -6.59
C SER A 392 25.50 -0.23 -7.22
N MET A 393 26.46 -0.75 -6.44
CA MET A 393 27.65 -1.40 -6.99
C MET A 393 27.30 -2.63 -7.82
N LEU A 394 26.44 -3.51 -7.29
CA LEU A 394 25.97 -4.70 -7.99
C LEU A 394 25.19 -4.34 -9.25
N HIS A 395 24.23 -3.42 -9.15
CA HIS A 395 23.42 -2.95 -10.27
C HIS A 395 24.28 -2.33 -11.37
N ASN A 396 25.22 -1.44 -11.03
CA ASN A 396 26.14 -0.85 -12.00
C ASN A 396 27.01 -1.90 -12.69
N SER A 397 27.47 -2.93 -11.96
CA SER A 397 28.22 -4.05 -12.54
C SER A 397 27.38 -4.84 -13.54
N VAL A 398 26.15 -5.20 -13.16
CA VAL A 398 25.20 -5.92 -14.03
C VAL A 398 24.84 -5.07 -15.26
N ILE A 399 24.60 -3.77 -15.09
CA ILE A 399 24.33 -2.83 -16.18
C ILE A 399 25.52 -2.79 -17.14
N LEU A 400 26.74 -2.57 -16.64
CA LEU A 400 27.94 -2.50 -17.46
C LEU A 400 28.17 -3.80 -18.24
N GLN A 401 28.10 -4.95 -17.57
CA GLN A 401 28.26 -6.26 -18.22
C GLN A 401 27.18 -6.49 -19.29
N SER A 402 25.93 -6.14 -18.98
CA SER A 402 24.82 -6.26 -19.94
C SER A 402 25.04 -5.38 -21.17
N LEU A 403 25.47 -4.13 -20.96
CA LEU A 403 25.80 -3.19 -22.05
C LEU A 403 26.96 -3.69 -22.90
N LEU A 404 28.02 -4.25 -22.29
CA LEU A 404 29.16 -4.83 -23.02
C LEU A 404 28.75 -6.05 -23.85
N ILE A 405 27.96 -6.96 -23.27
CA ILE A 405 27.42 -8.14 -23.97
C ILE A 405 26.55 -7.70 -25.15
N TRP A 406 25.68 -6.72 -24.94
CA TRP A 406 24.83 -6.17 -25.99
C TRP A 406 25.63 -5.46 -27.08
N ALA A 407 26.60 -4.62 -26.71
CA ALA A 407 27.49 -3.95 -27.65
C ALA A 407 28.22 -4.99 -28.51
N ALA A 408 28.88 -5.98 -27.90
CA ALA A 408 29.57 -7.05 -28.62
C ALA A 408 28.62 -7.83 -29.54
N SER A 409 27.43 -8.20 -29.06
CA SER A 409 26.43 -8.91 -29.86
C SER A 409 25.94 -8.09 -31.06
N LEU A 410 25.77 -6.77 -30.91
CA LEU A 410 25.34 -5.89 -31.98
C LEU A 410 26.46 -5.59 -32.98
N PHE A 411 27.70 -5.41 -32.50
CA PHE A 411 28.89 -5.29 -33.36
C PHE A 411 29.11 -6.53 -34.21
N MET A 412 29.02 -7.73 -33.62
CA MET A 412 29.15 -8.99 -34.36
C MET A 412 28.00 -9.24 -35.34
N GLY A 413 26.78 -8.78 -35.02
CA GLY A 413 25.58 -8.98 -35.84
C GLY A 413 25.31 -7.90 -36.90
N GLY A 414 26.06 -6.78 -36.85
CA GLY A 414 25.93 -5.64 -37.76
C GLY A 414 24.53 -5.00 -37.78
N SER A 415 24.23 -4.26 -38.85
CA SER A 415 22.95 -3.54 -39.00
C SER A 415 21.72 -4.44 -38.89
N SER A 416 21.84 -5.72 -39.26
CA SER A 416 20.74 -6.67 -39.18
C SER A 416 20.32 -7.00 -37.74
N ALA A 417 21.29 -7.08 -36.83
CA ALA A 417 21.05 -7.32 -35.41
C ALA A 417 20.44 -6.09 -34.73
N ILE A 418 20.92 -4.88 -35.08
CA ILE A 418 20.40 -3.61 -34.54
C ILE A 418 18.92 -3.44 -34.89
N ILE A 419 18.55 -3.65 -36.16
CA ILE A 419 17.15 -3.54 -36.60
C ILE A 419 16.30 -4.64 -35.95
N SER A 420 16.80 -5.88 -35.88
CA SER A 420 16.08 -6.98 -35.23
C SER A 420 15.81 -6.71 -33.75
N LEU A 421 16.78 -6.14 -33.03
CA LEU A 421 16.62 -5.71 -31.65
C LEU A 421 15.55 -4.61 -31.54
N GLY A 422 15.65 -3.56 -32.35
CA GLY A 422 14.68 -2.46 -32.37
C GLY A 422 13.25 -2.94 -32.62
N LEU A 423 13.05 -3.85 -33.58
CA LEU A 423 11.75 -4.46 -33.86
C LEU A 423 11.25 -5.36 -32.72
N SER A 424 12.16 -5.99 -31.97
CA SER A 424 11.79 -6.82 -30.81
C SER A 424 11.44 -5.97 -29.60
N CYS A 425 12.14 -4.86 -29.37
CA CYS A 425 11.74 -3.85 -28.39
C CYS A 425 10.39 -3.22 -28.75
N LEU A 426 10.15 -2.91 -30.04
CA LEU A 426 8.83 -2.49 -30.52
C LEU A 426 7.76 -3.55 -30.20
N SER A 427 8.08 -4.84 -30.36
CA SER A 427 7.17 -5.92 -29.98
C SER A 427 6.84 -5.94 -28.49
N ALA A 428 7.80 -5.62 -27.60
CA ALA A 428 7.57 -5.52 -26.16
C ALA A 428 6.73 -4.29 -25.80
N ILE A 429 6.93 -3.17 -26.50
CA ILE A 429 6.10 -1.96 -26.35
C ILE A 429 4.66 -2.24 -26.80
N LEU A 430 4.48 -2.87 -27.97
CA LEU A 430 3.15 -3.27 -28.46
C LEU A 430 2.46 -4.25 -27.51
N MET A 431 3.20 -5.21 -26.94
CA MET A 431 2.70 -6.11 -25.90
C MET A 431 2.15 -5.32 -24.71
N MET A 432 2.89 -4.34 -24.19
CA MET A 432 2.45 -3.50 -23.08
C MET A 432 1.21 -2.67 -23.43
N LEU A 433 1.23 -1.98 -24.57
CA LEU A 433 0.12 -1.13 -25.02
C LEU A 433 -1.16 -1.94 -25.17
N PHE A 434 -1.14 -3.06 -25.89
CA PHE A 434 -2.34 -3.88 -26.08
C PHE A 434 -2.82 -4.55 -24.79
N SER A 435 -1.90 -4.97 -23.92
CA SER A 435 -2.25 -5.55 -22.61
C SER A 435 -3.02 -4.55 -21.74
N ILE A 436 -2.49 -3.33 -21.62
CA ILE A 436 -3.14 -2.25 -20.88
C ILE A 436 -4.45 -1.87 -21.58
N SER A 437 -4.47 -1.68 -22.89
CA SER A 437 -5.69 -1.28 -23.61
C SER A 437 -6.83 -2.29 -23.48
N PHE A 438 -6.56 -3.60 -23.61
CA PHE A 438 -7.61 -4.62 -23.49
C PHE A 438 -8.15 -4.72 -22.07
N SER A 439 -7.26 -4.68 -21.08
CA SER A 439 -7.67 -4.75 -19.67
C SER A 439 -8.38 -3.47 -19.21
N ALA A 440 -7.91 -2.29 -19.65
CA ALA A 440 -8.52 -1.01 -19.36
C ALA A 440 -9.90 -0.89 -20.03
N PHE A 441 -10.07 -1.40 -21.26
CA PHE A 441 -11.37 -1.45 -21.90
C PHE A 441 -12.40 -2.18 -21.04
N VAL A 442 -12.04 -3.34 -20.49
CA VAL A 442 -12.93 -4.04 -19.53
C VAL A 442 -13.15 -3.21 -18.27
N ALA A 443 -12.13 -2.55 -17.74
CA ALA A 443 -12.25 -1.68 -16.57
C ALA A 443 -13.23 -0.50 -16.76
N PHE A 444 -13.30 0.07 -17.96
CA PHE A 444 -14.26 1.14 -18.30
C PHE A 444 -15.69 0.62 -18.47
N ILE A 445 -15.86 -0.56 -19.06
CA ILE A 445 -17.18 -1.13 -19.34
C ILE A 445 -17.78 -1.78 -18.09
N LEU A 446 -16.97 -2.37 -17.22
CA LEU A 446 -17.44 -3.16 -16.08
C LEU A 446 -18.43 -2.41 -15.18
N PRO A 447 -18.20 -1.15 -14.75
CA PRO A 447 -19.18 -0.40 -13.94
C PRO A 447 -20.51 -0.14 -14.65
N GLN A 448 -20.53 -0.10 -15.97
CA GLN A 448 -21.75 0.18 -16.75
C GLN A 448 -22.69 -1.03 -16.86
N ILE A 449 -22.14 -2.24 -16.73
CA ILE A 449 -22.88 -3.50 -16.92
C ILE A 449 -23.02 -4.30 -15.61
N SER A 450 -22.17 -4.03 -14.63
CA SER A 450 -22.17 -4.70 -13.33
C SER A 450 -23.08 -3.94 -12.34
N PRO A 451 -23.80 -4.64 -11.45
CA PRO A 451 -24.59 -3.99 -10.41
C PRO A 451 -23.76 -3.25 -9.35
N SER A 452 -22.45 -3.47 -9.31
CA SER A 452 -21.49 -2.74 -8.47
C SER A 452 -20.25 -2.42 -9.32
N PRO A 453 -19.64 -1.22 -9.18
CA PRO A 453 -18.39 -0.90 -9.86
C PRO A 453 -17.22 -1.82 -9.48
N VAL A 454 -17.26 -2.44 -8.31
CA VAL A 454 -16.17 -3.26 -7.75
C VAL A 454 -16.67 -4.67 -7.38
N PRO A 455 -17.09 -5.50 -8.35
CA PRO A 455 -17.77 -6.78 -8.11
C PRO A 455 -16.86 -7.90 -7.53
N TYR A 456 -15.56 -7.65 -7.40
CA TYR A 456 -14.55 -8.63 -7.02
C TYR A 456 -14.01 -8.44 -5.60
N VAL A 457 -14.53 -7.48 -4.82
CA VAL A 457 -14.00 -7.17 -3.48
C VAL A 457 -14.13 -8.37 -2.53
N ALA A 458 -15.32 -8.95 -2.41
CA ALA A 458 -15.52 -10.17 -1.62
C ALA A 458 -14.95 -11.44 -2.29
N ASN A 459 -14.71 -11.41 -3.61
CA ASN A 459 -14.22 -12.55 -4.39
C ASN A 459 -13.01 -12.16 -5.26
N PRO A 460 -11.81 -11.95 -4.67
CA PRO A 460 -10.64 -11.44 -5.38
C PRO A 460 -10.20 -12.25 -6.60
N LEU A 461 -10.50 -13.56 -6.63
CA LEU A 461 -10.14 -14.43 -7.77
C LEU A 461 -10.80 -14.01 -9.09
N LEU A 462 -11.93 -13.31 -9.06
CA LEU A 462 -12.61 -12.80 -10.26
C LEU A 462 -11.71 -11.87 -11.08
N VAL A 463 -10.78 -11.17 -10.44
CA VAL A 463 -9.81 -10.29 -11.08
C VAL A 463 -8.93 -11.03 -12.10
N LEU A 464 -8.68 -12.32 -11.90
CA LEU A 464 -7.93 -13.14 -12.86
C LEU A 464 -8.66 -13.25 -14.20
N GLY A 465 -9.97 -13.45 -14.18
CA GLY A 465 -10.74 -13.50 -15.41
C GLY A 465 -11.13 -12.13 -15.94
N LEU A 466 -11.45 -11.17 -15.07
CA LEU A 466 -11.89 -9.83 -15.48
C LEU A 466 -10.75 -8.97 -16.04
N PHE A 467 -9.54 -9.07 -15.48
CA PHE A 467 -8.43 -8.20 -15.86
C PHE A 467 -7.22 -9.00 -16.37
N ALA A 468 -6.79 -10.08 -15.69
CA ALA A 468 -5.61 -10.81 -16.12
C ALA A 468 -5.80 -11.54 -17.48
N ALA A 469 -6.98 -12.09 -17.74
CA ALA A 469 -7.28 -12.75 -19.01
C ALA A 469 -7.28 -11.77 -20.21
N PRO A 470 -8.01 -10.64 -20.20
CA PRO A 470 -7.90 -9.61 -21.24
C PRO A 470 -6.49 -9.04 -21.39
N ALA A 471 -5.78 -8.79 -20.28
CA ALA A 471 -4.39 -8.33 -20.30
C ALA A 471 -3.46 -9.33 -21.00
N LEU A 472 -3.59 -10.63 -20.71
CA LEU A 472 -2.80 -11.69 -21.34
C LEU A 472 -3.14 -11.84 -22.83
N LEU A 473 -4.42 -11.71 -23.19
CA LEU A 473 -4.87 -11.73 -24.59
C LEU A 473 -4.31 -10.52 -25.36
N GLY A 474 -4.34 -9.33 -24.76
CA GLY A 474 -3.74 -8.11 -25.31
C GLY A 474 -2.23 -8.25 -25.47
N ALA A 475 -1.53 -8.74 -24.44
CA ALA A 475 -0.09 -9.01 -24.48
C ALA A 475 0.29 -9.98 -25.62
N LEU A 476 -0.43 -11.10 -25.73
CA LEU A 476 -0.28 -12.06 -26.83
C LEU A 476 -0.49 -11.40 -28.20
N THR A 477 -1.54 -10.59 -28.34
CA THR A 477 -1.89 -9.92 -29.60
C THR A 477 -0.82 -8.90 -30.01
N GLY A 478 -0.43 -8.01 -29.09
CA GLY A 478 0.59 -6.98 -29.32
C GLY A 478 1.96 -7.58 -29.64
N GLN A 479 2.38 -8.59 -28.88
CA GLN A 479 3.64 -9.28 -29.17
C GLN A 479 3.57 -10.09 -30.47
N HIS A 480 2.41 -10.67 -30.81
CA HIS A 480 2.23 -11.38 -32.08
C HIS A 480 2.32 -10.45 -33.28
N LEU A 481 1.79 -9.23 -33.19
CA LEU A 481 1.94 -8.22 -34.24
C LEU A 481 3.42 -7.86 -34.46
N GLY A 482 4.16 -7.60 -33.38
CA GLY A 482 5.60 -7.37 -33.45
C GLY A 482 6.37 -8.57 -34.02
N TYR A 483 6.01 -9.79 -33.63
CA TYR A 483 6.54 -11.02 -34.20
C TYR A 483 6.35 -11.10 -35.73
N LEU A 484 5.18 -10.72 -36.26
CA LEU A 484 4.93 -10.72 -37.71
C LEU A 484 5.80 -9.71 -38.45
N ILE A 485 5.98 -8.51 -37.88
CA ILE A 485 6.85 -7.46 -38.45
C ILE A 485 8.30 -7.95 -38.48
N LEU A 486 8.80 -8.47 -37.35
CA LEU A 486 10.15 -9.02 -37.23
C LEU A 486 10.37 -10.19 -38.19
N LYS A 487 9.41 -11.11 -38.29
CA LYS A 487 9.45 -12.25 -39.21
C LYS A 487 9.55 -11.79 -40.66
N LYS A 488 8.78 -10.77 -41.06
CA LYS A 488 8.82 -10.20 -42.43
C LYS A 488 10.19 -9.60 -42.74
N TYR A 489 10.76 -8.85 -41.78
CA TYR A 489 12.10 -8.29 -41.91
C TYR A 489 13.17 -9.39 -42.06
N LEU A 490 13.19 -10.36 -41.14
CA LEU A 490 14.15 -11.46 -41.15
C LEU A 490 14.05 -12.29 -42.44
N LEU A 491 12.84 -12.55 -42.95
CA LEU A 491 12.66 -13.25 -44.23
C LEU A 491 13.36 -12.52 -45.38
N ASN A 492 13.27 -11.18 -45.43
CA ASN A 492 13.95 -10.36 -46.45
C ASN A 492 15.47 -10.34 -46.27
N VAL A 493 15.97 -10.42 -45.04
CA VAL A 493 17.42 -10.49 -44.76
C VAL A 493 17.99 -11.85 -45.18
N TYR A 494 17.32 -12.94 -44.81
CA TYR A 494 17.78 -14.30 -45.12
C TYR A 494 17.59 -14.70 -46.58
N SER A 495 16.55 -14.20 -47.27
CA SER A 495 16.35 -14.47 -48.70
C SER A 495 17.46 -13.90 -49.60
N LYS A 496 18.11 -12.81 -49.16
CA LYS A 496 19.26 -12.23 -49.85
C LYS A 496 20.54 -13.07 -49.72
N LYS A 497 20.64 -13.93 -48.70
CA LYS A 497 21.73 -14.91 -48.53
C LYS A 497 21.39 -16.17 -49.34
N LYS A 498 21.71 -16.18 -50.65
CA LYS A 498 21.36 -17.20 -51.69
C LYS A 498 21.83 -18.66 -51.46
N GLN A 499 21.90 -19.17 -50.22
CA GLN A 499 22.57 -20.45 -49.91
C GLN A 499 21.65 -21.59 -49.44
N LEU A 500 20.36 -21.35 -49.17
CA LEU A 500 19.45 -22.36 -48.59
C LEU A 500 18.08 -22.45 -49.29
N PRO A 501 17.41 -23.63 -49.29
CA PRO A 501 16.03 -23.79 -49.74
C PRO A 501 15.03 -22.94 -48.94
N LEU A 502 13.98 -22.43 -49.62
CA LEU A 502 12.93 -21.57 -49.05
C LEU A 502 12.23 -22.15 -47.81
N VAL A 503 12.02 -23.47 -47.77
CA VAL A 503 11.37 -24.15 -46.62
C VAL A 503 12.26 -24.08 -45.36
N ILE A 504 13.57 -24.31 -45.52
CA ILE A 504 14.53 -24.24 -44.41
C ILE A 504 14.67 -22.79 -43.94
N ILE A 505 14.70 -21.82 -44.86
CA ILE A 505 14.70 -20.38 -44.50
C ILE A 505 13.45 -20.02 -43.68
N ALA A 506 12.27 -20.51 -44.06
CA ALA A 506 11.03 -20.19 -43.37
C ALA A 506 11.01 -20.69 -41.91
N ASP A 507 11.54 -21.90 -41.64
CA ASP A 507 11.66 -22.40 -40.27
C ASP A 507 12.79 -21.73 -39.49
N LEU A 508 13.91 -21.41 -40.13
CA LEU A 508 15.01 -20.66 -39.53
C LEU A 508 14.57 -19.28 -39.02
N VAL A 509 13.79 -18.57 -39.83
CA VAL A 509 13.29 -17.23 -39.51
C VAL A 509 12.35 -17.25 -38.30
N LYS A 510 11.53 -18.31 -38.15
CA LYS A 510 10.66 -18.45 -36.96
C LYS A 510 11.50 -18.61 -35.69
N LEU A 511 12.52 -19.47 -35.71
CA LEU A 511 13.42 -19.71 -34.58
C LEU A 511 14.22 -18.46 -34.22
N GLU A 512 14.69 -17.72 -35.23
CA GLU A 512 15.43 -16.48 -35.03
C GLU A 512 14.54 -15.38 -34.44
N ALA A 513 13.28 -15.26 -34.91
CA ALA A 513 12.31 -14.33 -34.33
C ALA A 513 12.00 -14.66 -32.86
N GLU A 514 11.81 -15.94 -32.49
CA GLU A 514 11.65 -16.37 -31.09
C GLU A 514 12.83 -15.93 -30.21
N ARG A 515 14.07 -16.14 -30.69
CA ARG A 515 15.29 -15.75 -29.96
C ARG A 515 15.35 -14.23 -29.72
N TRP A 516 15.03 -13.43 -30.73
CA TRP A 516 15.04 -11.98 -30.61
C TRP A 516 13.96 -11.45 -29.67
N LEU A 517 12.76 -12.04 -29.69
CA LEU A 517 11.70 -11.73 -28.74
C LEU A 517 12.09 -12.11 -27.30
N TYR A 518 12.72 -13.26 -27.10
CA TYR A 518 13.24 -13.66 -25.78
C TYR A 518 14.27 -12.65 -25.28
N LYS A 519 15.21 -12.23 -26.14
CA LYS A 519 16.23 -11.23 -25.80
C LYS A 519 15.66 -9.83 -25.50
N ALA A 520 14.50 -9.48 -26.06
CA ALA A 520 13.84 -8.22 -25.71
C ALA A 520 13.47 -8.14 -24.21
N GLY A 521 13.22 -9.29 -23.57
CA GLY A 521 13.05 -9.37 -22.12
C GLY A 521 14.26 -8.87 -21.33
N PHE A 522 15.48 -9.17 -21.81
CA PHE A 522 16.70 -8.64 -21.18
C PHE A 522 16.76 -7.12 -21.25
N VAL A 523 16.38 -6.53 -22.39
CA VAL A 523 16.38 -5.07 -22.56
C VAL A 523 15.34 -4.42 -21.64
N GLN A 524 14.13 -4.99 -21.58
CA GLN A 524 13.07 -4.49 -20.70
C GLN A 524 13.53 -4.41 -19.24
N TRP A 525 14.08 -5.49 -18.70
CA TRP A 525 14.55 -5.54 -17.32
C TRP A 525 15.83 -4.74 -17.10
N LEU A 526 16.71 -4.63 -18.10
CA LEU A 526 17.87 -3.74 -18.04
C LEU A 526 17.46 -2.26 -17.96
N VAL A 527 16.45 -1.82 -18.72
CA VAL A 527 15.94 -0.44 -18.63
C VAL A 527 15.36 -0.17 -17.25
N LEU A 528 14.55 -1.09 -16.70
CA LEU A 528 14.02 -0.96 -15.34
C LEU A 528 15.13 -0.92 -14.28
N LEU A 529 16.18 -1.74 -14.44
CA LEU A 529 17.33 -1.73 -13.55
C LEU A 529 18.09 -0.38 -13.61
N ILE A 530 18.29 0.18 -14.80
CA ILE A 530 18.94 1.49 -14.98
C ILE A 530 18.12 2.60 -14.32
N VAL A 531 16.81 2.65 -14.61
CA VAL A 531 15.91 3.68 -14.06
C VAL A 531 15.83 3.56 -12.54
N GLY A 532 15.58 2.35 -12.03
CA GLY A 532 15.47 2.11 -10.59
C GLY A 532 16.77 2.40 -9.84
N ASN A 533 17.92 2.04 -10.41
CA ASN A 533 19.22 2.35 -9.83
C ASN A 533 19.54 3.86 -9.87
N TYR A 534 19.12 4.58 -10.91
CA TYR A 534 19.30 6.03 -11.02
C TYR A 534 18.52 6.78 -9.92
N TYR A 535 17.26 6.41 -9.70
CA TYR A 535 16.42 6.97 -8.64
C TYR A 535 16.63 6.34 -7.26
N LYS A 536 17.57 5.39 -7.12
CA LYS A 536 17.84 4.63 -5.90
C LYS A 536 16.59 3.96 -5.29
N ILE A 537 15.72 3.42 -6.15
CA ILE A 537 14.51 2.70 -5.74
C ILE A 537 14.91 1.32 -5.20
N GLY A 538 14.48 0.97 -3.98
CA GLY A 538 14.90 -0.26 -3.31
C GLY A 538 14.46 -1.53 -4.05
N SER A 539 13.24 -1.53 -4.58
CA SER A 539 12.63 -2.63 -5.36
C SER A 539 13.32 -2.96 -6.70
N SER A 540 14.35 -2.20 -7.09
CA SER A 540 15.17 -2.46 -8.29
C SER A 540 15.85 -3.84 -8.27
N TYR A 541 15.99 -4.48 -7.11
CA TYR A 541 16.51 -5.84 -6.99
C TYR A 541 15.69 -6.86 -7.81
N LEU A 542 14.38 -6.62 -7.98
CA LEU A 542 13.54 -7.46 -8.84
C LEU A 542 14.04 -7.49 -10.29
N ALA A 543 14.52 -6.35 -10.80
CA ALA A 543 15.05 -6.27 -12.15
C ALA A 543 16.32 -7.10 -12.32
N VAL A 544 17.15 -7.21 -11.28
CA VAL A 544 18.31 -8.12 -11.29
C VAL A 544 17.87 -9.57 -11.42
N PHE A 545 16.90 -10.01 -10.60
CA PHE A 545 16.40 -11.40 -10.63
C PHE A 545 15.63 -11.76 -11.89
N TRP A 546 15.04 -10.78 -12.58
CA TRP A 546 14.38 -11.00 -13.86
C TRP A 546 15.30 -10.80 -15.09
N LEU A 547 16.52 -10.29 -14.88
CA LEU A 547 17.54 -10.13 -15.92
C LEU A 547 18.58 -11.25 -15.90
N VAL A 548 19.22 -11.48 -14.74
CA VAL A 548 20.41 -12.31 -14.62
C VAL A 548 20.13 -13.82 -14.81
N PRO A 549 19.17 -14.46 -14.10
CA PRO A 549 18.89 -15.88 -14.29
C PRO A 549 18.42 -16.25 -15.71
N PRO A 550 17.48 -15.50 -16.36
CA PRO A 550 17.15 -15.73 -17.76
C PRO A 550 18.34 -15.57 -18.71
N ALA A 551 19.17 -14.54 -18.51
CA ALA A 551 20.37 -14.32 -19.33
C ALA A 551 21.40 -15.45 -19.15
N PHE A 552 21.60 -15.92 -17.93
CA PHE A 552 22.48 -17.04 -17.62
C PHE A 552 21.98 -18.34 -18.25
N ALA A 553 20.70 -18.69 -18.09
CA ALA A 553 20.11 -19.88 -18.67
C ALA A 553 20.21 -19.88 -20.21
N TYR A 554 19.95 -18.71 -20.83
CA TYR A 554 20.11 -18.53 -22.27
C TYR A 554 21.58 -18.69 -22.70
N GLY A 555 22.51 -18.06 -21.97
CA GLY A 555 23.95 -18.18 -22.20
C GLY A 555 24.44 -19.63 -22.14
N LEU A 556 24.00 -20.38 -21.13
CA LEU A 556 24.42 -21.74 -20.88
C LEU A 556 23.87 -22.74 -21.92
N LEU A 557 22.59 -22.61 -22.29
CA LEU A 557 21.89 -23.65 -23.05
C LEU A 557 21.72 -23.34 -24.54
N GLU A 558 21.77 -22.05 -24.91
CA GLU A 558 21.37 -21.55 -26.24
C GLU A 558 22.43 -20.71 -26.95
N ALA A 559 23.33 -20.05 -26.20
CA ALA A 559 24.36 -19.23 -26.82
C ALA A 559 25.39 -20.12 -27.54
N THR A 560 25.67 -19.75 -28.79
CA THR A 560 26.66 -20.41 -29.63
C THR A 560 27.81 -19.45 -29.84
N LEU A 561 29.00 -19.81 -29.36
CA LEU A 561 30.24 -19.01 -29.50
C LEU A 561 30.75 -18.87 -30.95
N THR A 562 30.07 -19.50 -31.93
CA THR A 562 30.46 -19.50 -33.34
C THR A 562 29.30 -19.01 -34.22
N PRO A 563 29.49 -17.95 -35.05
CA PRO A 563 28.44 -17.40 -35.92
C PRO A 563 28.02 -18.32 -37.10
N ALA A 564 28.66 -19.48 -37.25
CA ALA A 564 28.43 -20.42 -38.36
C ALA A 564 27.35 -21.50 -38.10
N ARG A 565 26.77 -21.58 -36.89
CA ARG A 565 25.75 -22.60 -36.56
C ARG A 565 24.33 -22.05 -36.68
N LEU A 566 23.44 -22.87 -37.27
CA LEU A 566 22.01 -22.55 -37.40
C LEU A 566 21.35 -22.41 -36.01
N PRO A 567 20.41 -21.46 -35.81
CA PRO A 567 19.65 -21.33 -34.58
C PRO A 567 18.91 -22.63 -34.22
N LYS A 568 19.04 -23.04 -32.96
CA LYS A 568 18.28 -24.14 -32.35
C LYS A 568 17.00 -23.61 -31.69
N PRO A 569 15.93 -24.42 -31.62
CA PRO A 569 14.73 -24.05 -30.88
C PRO A 569 15.05 -23.85 -29.40
N LEU A 570 14.43 -22.83 -28.79
CA LEU A 570 14.56 -22.59 -27.36
C LEU A 570 14.14 -23.87 -26.62
N LYS A 571 14.97 -24.33 -25.68
CA LYS A 571 14.67 -25.48 -24.84
C LYS A 571 13.72 -25.07 -23.72
N LEU A 572 12.84 -25.98 -23.33
CA LEU A 572 11.99 -25.82 -22.14
C LEU A 572 12.83 -25.67 -20.86
N ALA A 573 13.96 -26.38 -20.79
CA ALA A 573 14.92 -26.26 -19.69
C ALA A 573 15.44 -24.82 -19.50
N THR A 574 15.59 -24.05 -20.58
CA THR A 574 16.01 -22.64 -20.53
C THR A 574 14.96 -21.78 -19.82
N LEU A 575 13.67 -22.06 -20.04
CA LEU A 575 12.58 -21.37 -19.34
C LEU A 575 12.51 -21.78 -17.87
N PHE A 576 12.55 -23.07 -17.54
CA PHE A 576 12.49 -23.50 -16.14
C PHE A 576 13.67 -22.96 -15.33
N MET A 577 14.89 -23.06 -15.85
CA MET A 577 16.09 -22.57 -15.16
C MET A 577 16.12 -21.05 -15.07
N GLY A 578 15.67 -20.35 -16.13
CA GLY A 578 15.62 -18.89 -16.15
C GLY A 578 14.52 -18.28 -15.28
N LEU A 579 13.37 -18.97 -15.13
CA LEU A 579 12.20 -18.42 -14.44
C LEU A 579 12.06 -18.85 -12.97
N ALA A 580 12.72 -19.92 -12.53
CA ALA A 580 12.56 -20.45 -11.17
C ALA A 580 12.85 -19.41 -10.08
N VAL A 581 14.00 -18.73 -10.15
CA VAL A 581 14.39 -17.71 -9.16
C VAL A 581 13.49 -16.47 -9.23
N PRO A 582 13.24 -15.84 -10.40
CA PRO A 582 12.35 -14.67 -10.44
C PRO A 582 10.93 -14.99 -9.95
N ILE A 583 10.37 -16.17 -10.26
CA ILE A 583 9.06 -16.59 -9.71
C ILE A 583 9.12 -16.73 -8.20
N LEU A 584 10.15 -17.39 -7.66
CA LEU A 584 10.34 -17.56 -6.21
C LEU A 584 10.39 -16.22 -5.48
N ILE A 585 11.05 -15.22 -6.05
CA ILE A 585 11.27 -13.92 -5.41
C ILE A 585 10.07 -12.97 -5.55
N SER A 586 9.34 -12.98 -6.69
CA SER A 586 8.37 -11.91 -6.98
C SER A 586 6.90 -12.34 -6.98
N SER A 587 6.59 -13.62 -7.21
CA SER A 587 5.19 -14.05 -7.43
C SER A 587 4.30 -13.85 -6.21
N GLY A 588 4.77 -14.23 -5.02
CA GLY A 588 4.04 -14.05 -3.76
C GLY A 588 3.71 -12.58 -3.52
N THR A 589 4.69 -11.69 -3.70
CA THR A 589 4.53 -10.24 -3.49
C THR A 589 3.56 -9.61 -4.50
N PHE A 590 3.59 -10.00 -5.78
CA PHE A 590 2.63 -9.49 -6.76
C PHE A 590 1.20 -9.93 -6.45
N ILE A 591 0.99 -11.17 -6.00
CA ILE A 591 -0.32 -11.66 -5.57
C ILE A 591 -0.79 -10.89 -4.33
N ARG A 592 0.09 -10.70 -3.34
CA ARG A 592 -0.20 -9.92 -2.12
C ARG A 592 -0.59 -8.48 -2.45
N LEU A 593 0.18 -7.79 -3.29
CA LEU A 593 -0.09 -6.41 -3.70
C LEU A 593 -1.42 -6.29 -4.45
N ALA A 594 -1.75 -7.24 -5.33
CA ALA A 594 -3.07 -7.26 -5.97
C ALA A 594 -4.19 -7.36 -4.93
N GLY A 595 -4.06 -8.25 -3.93
CA GLY A 595 -5.00 -8.36 -2.81
C GLY A 595 -5.13 -7.08 -1.99
N THR A 596 -4.01 -6.43 -1.66
CA THR A 596 -3.99 -5.13 -0.95
C THR A 596 -4.70 -4.04 -1.76
N ILE A 597 -4.43 -3.95 -3.07
CA ILE A 597 -5.13 -3.01 -3.97
C ILE A 597 -6.62 -3.34 -4.03
N ILE A 598 -7.04 -4.60 -4.03
CA ILE A 598 -8.48 -4.95 -4.00
C ILE A 598 -9.11 -4.48 -2.67
N GLY A 599 -8.48 -4.74 -1.53
CA GLY A 599 -9.00 -4.37 -0.22
C GLY A 599 -9.16 -2.85 -0.03
N MET A 600 -8.27 -2.05 -0.64
CA MET A 600 -8.36 -0.59 -0.60
C MET A 600 -9.59 -0.02 -1.34
N ALA A 601 -10.26 -0.82 -2.19
CA ALA A 601 -11.44 -0.38 -2.95
C ALA A 601 -12.55 0.14 -2.05
N VAL A 602 -12.72 -0.50 -0.88
CA VAL A 602 -13.77 -0.21 0.09
C VAL A 602 -13.65 1.21 0.66
N ARG A 603 -12.45 1.78 0.64
CA ARG A 603 -12.14 3.12 1.21
C ARG A 603 -11.47 4.07 0.21
N PHE A 604 -11.63 3.82 -1.09
CA PHE A 604 -10.93 4.57 -2.11
C PHE A 604 -11.43 6.01 -2.26
N ASP A 605 -12.76 6.19 -2.26
CA ASP A 605 -13.35 7.49 -2.54
C ASP A 605 -13.25 8.39 -1.31
N ARG A 606 -12.34 9.36 -1.36
CA ARG A 606 -12.13 10.34 -0.27
C ARG A 606 -13.28 11.33 -0.16
N ASN A 607 -13.89 11.67 -1.28
CA ASN A 607 -14.99 12.62 -1.40
C ASN A 607 -16.14 11.86 -2.07
N PRO A 608 -16.94 11.08 -1.31
CA PRO A 608 -17.93 10.15 -1.85
C PRO A 608 -18.68 10.67 -3.08
N GLY A 609 -18.58 9.99 -4.22
CA GLY A 609 -19.17 10.40 -5.50
C GLY A 609 -18.30 11.31 -6.37
N GLY A 610 -17.17 11.78 -5.86
CA GLY A 610 -16.24 12.65 -6.59
C GLY A 610 -15.27 11.89 -7.48
N THR A 611 -15.12 10.57 -7.26
CA THR A 611 -14.23 9.74 -8.08
C THR A 611 -15.02 9.02 -9.19
N PRO A 612 -14.52 9.01 -10.44
CA PRO A 612 -15.16 8.23 -11.49
C PRO A 612 -15.20 6.73 -11.14
N GLU A 613 -16.35 6.09 -11.31
CA GLU A 613 -16.57 4.68 -10.94
C GLU A 613 -15.59 3.70 -11.62
N TRP A 614 -15.11 4.03 -12.82
CA TRP A 614 -14.15 3.21 -13.58
C TRP A 614 -12.70 3.37 -13.10
N LEU A 615 -12.37 4.43 -12.35
CA LEU A 615 -10.99 4.79 -12.03
C LEU A 615 -10.29 3.68 -11.25
N TRP A 616 -10.98 3.11 -10.25
CA TRP A 616 -10.41 2.03 -9.44
C TRP A 616 -10.12 0.77 -10.26
N ASN A 617 -11.05 0.41 -11.14
CA ASN A 617 -10.85 -0.70 -12.07
C ASN A 617 -9.67 -0.46 -13.02
N VAL A 618 -9.45 0.78 -13.46
CA VAL A 618 -8.28 1.13 -14.30
C VAL A 618 -6.98 0.97 -13.52
N ILE A 619 -6.94 1.35 -12.23
CA ILE A 619 -5.75 1.19 -11.38
C ILE A 619 -5.36 -0.30 -11.26
N ILE A 620 -6.29 -1.16 -10.84
CA ILE A 620 -6.02 -2.59 -10.65
C ILE A 620 -5.72 -3.30 -11.98
N SER A 621 -6.48 -3.00 -13.04
CA SER A 621 -6.27 -3.59 -14.36
C SER A 621 -4.92 -3.21 -14.96
N THR A 622 -4.49 -1.94 -14.78
CA THR A 622 -3.17 -1.48 -15.22
C THR A 622 -2.07 -2.16 -14.44
N PHE A 623 -2.19 -2.25 -13.11
CA PHE A 623 -1.21 -2.96 -12.27
C PHE A 623 -1.02 -4.42 -12.73
N ILE A 624 -2.13 -5.13 -12.99
CA ILE A 624 -2.11 -6.52 -13.46
C ILE A 624 -1.50 -6.62 -14.86
N ALA A 625 -1.89 -5.75 -15.79
CA ALA A 625 -1.36 -5.73 -17.15
C ALA A 625 0.16 -5.50 -17.15
N VAL A 626 0.65 -4.56 -16.33
CA VAL A 626 2.09 -4.32 -16.14
C VAL A 626 2.77 -5.56 -15.57
N CYS A 627 2.24 -6.18 -14.50
CA CYS A 627 2.81 -7.39 -13.93
C CYS A 627 2.88 -8.54 -14.96
N ILE A 628 1.83 -8.73 -15.76
CA ILE A 628 1.80 -9.73 -16.83
C ILE A 628 2.87 -9.44 -17.87
N CYS A 629 2.92 -8.22 -18.41
CA CYS A 629 3.93 -7.86 -19.42
C CYS A 629 5.36 -8.03 -18.91
N LEU A 630 5.61 -7.66 -17.66
CA LEU A 630 6.93 -7.79 -17.04
C LEU A 630 7.35 -9.25 -16.89
N THR A 631 6.45 -10.11 -16.42
CA THR A 631 6.75 -11.51 -16.06
C THR A 631 6.61 -12.49 -17.23
N PHE A 632 5.71 -12.23 -18.17
CA PHE A 632 5.40 -13.13 -19.29
C PHE A 632 6.24 -12.88 -20.55
N ILE A 633 7.07 -11.84 -20.62
CA ILE A 633 7.85 -11.50 -21.84
C ILE A 633 8.65 -12.69 -22.40
N TYR A 634 9.31 -13.44 -21.51
CA TYR A 634 10.08 -14.65 -21.87
C TYR A 634 9.16 -15.81 -22.27
N ILE A 635 8.04 -15.99 -21.57
CA ILE A 635 7.09 -17.06 -21.82
C ILE A 635 6.40 -16.85 -23.17
N LEU A 636 5.89 -15.65 -23.45
CA LEU A 636 5.15 -15.36 -24.69
C LEU A 636 6.01 -15.53 -25.94
N SER A 637 7.33 -15.28 -25.85
CA SER A 637 8.25 -15.57 -26.96
C SER A 637 8.19 -17.04 -27.41
N TYR A 638 7.98 -17.96 -26.46
CA TYR A 638 7.87 -19.41 -26.69
C TYR A 638 6.53 -19.80 -27.35
N VAL A 639 5.47 -18.98 -27.21
CA VAL A 639 4.09 -19.31 -27.63
C VAL A 639 3.94 -19.24 -29.14
N HIS A 640 4.69 -18.36 -29.80
CA HIS A 640 4.46 -18.04 -31.22
C HIS A 640 4.65 -19.21 -32.18
N ILE A 641 5.47 -20.19 -31.81
CA ILE A 641 5.78 -21.40 -32.61
C ILE A 641 5.06 -22.66 -32.07
N SER A 642 4.20 -22.51 -31.06
CA SER A 642 3.46 -23.63 -30.46
C SER A 642 2.22 -24.01 -31.26
N GLY A 643 1.92 -25.32 -31.32
CA GLY A 643 0.65 -25.83 -31.81
C GLY A 643 -0.55 -25.49 -30.91
N ALA A 644 -0.32 -25.09 -29.65
CA ALA A 644 -1.39 -24.78 -28.68
C ALA A 644 -1.95 -23.35 -28.76
N LYS A 645 -1.46 -22.48 -29.65
CA LYS A 645 -1.84 -21.07 -29.68
C LYS A 645 -3.35 -20.83 -29.69
N ARG A 646 -4.10 -21.59 -30.51
CA ARG A 646 -5.57 -21.50 -30.57
C ARG A 646 -6.23 -21.93 -29.27
N SER A 647 -5.75 -23.01 -28.67
CA SER A 647 -6.25 -23.52 -27.38
C SER A 647 -5.99 -22.53 -26.24
N ILE A 648 -4.84 -21.85 -26.25
CA ILE A 648 -4.50 -20.80 -25.27
C ILE A 648 -5.47 -19.63 -25.38
N ILE A 649 -5.67 -19.10 -26.60
CA ILE A 649 -6.62 -18.01 -26.83
C ILE A 649 -8.03 -18.42 -26.38
N LEU A 650 -8.47 -19.62 -26.75
CA LEU A 650 -9.77 -20.14 -26.35
C LEU A 650 -9.91 -20.25 -24.83
N ALA A 651 -8.91 -20.80 -24.12
CA ALA A 651 -8.95 -20.93 -22.67
C ALA A 651 -9.00 -19.57 -21.96
N ILE A 652 -8.24 -18.58 -22.43
CA ILE A 652 -8.25 -17.21 -21.90
C ILE A 652 -9.61 -16.55 -22.14
N SER A 653 -10.18 -16.69 -23.34
CA SER A 653 -11.51 -16.18 -23.67
C SER A 653 -12.61 -16.85 -22.85
N ILE A 654 -12.52 -18.16 -22.60
CA ILE A 654 -13.45 -18.88 -21.72
C ILE A 654 -13.34 -18.36 -20.28
N LEU A 655 -12.13 -18.18 -19.75
CA LEU A 655 -11.95 -17.67 -18.38
C LEU A 655 -12.53 -16.26 -18.21
N PHE A 656 -12.29 -15.37 -19.19
CA PHE A 656 -12.91 -14.04 -19.22
C PHE A 656 -14.44 -14.12 -19.32
N GLY A 657 -14.96 -14.92 -20.25
CA GLY A 657 -16.41 -15.10 -20.44
C GLY A 657 -17.10 -15.62 -19.19
N LEU A 658 -16.54 -16.66 -18.55
CA LEU A 658 -17.07 -17.23 -17.30
C LEU A 658 -17.07 -16.20 -16.18
N SER A 659 -15.98 -15.45 -16.00
CA SER A 659 -15.90 -14.45 -14.93
C SER A 659 -16.87 -13.29 -15.16
N LEU A 660 -17.03 -12.87 -16.41
CA LEU A 660 -18.02 -11.86 -16.77
C LEU A 660 -19.45 -12.36 -16.55
N THR A 661 -19.76 -13.61 -16.92
CA THR A 661 -21.07 -14.21 -16.67
C THR A 661 -21.37 -14.35 -15.18
N LEU A 662 -20.38 -14.71 -14.34
CA LEU A 662 -20.56 -14.78 -12.88
C LEU A 662 -20.93 -13.42 -12.29
N VAL A 663 -20.29 -12.34 -12.75
CA VAL A 663 -20.61 -10.96 -12.33
C VAL A 663 -21.99 -10.54 -12.82
N LEU A 664 -22.29 -10.73 -14.11
CA LEU A 664 -23.56 -10.29 -14.71
C LEU A 664 -24.78 -11.07 -14.21
N SER A 665 -24.61 -12.35 -13.87
CA SER A 665 -25.68 -13.18 -13.29
C SER A 665 -25.99 -12.84 -11.84
N GLY A 666 -25.13 -12.05 -11.16
CA GLY A 666 -25.25 -11.77 -9.73
C GLY A 666 -24.97 -12.99 -8.83
N PHE A 667 -24.42 -14.08 -9.38
CA PHE A 667 -24.08 -15.28 -8.62
C PHE A 667 -23.02 -15.00 -7.56
N THR A 668 -22.02 -14.21 -7.91
CA THR A 668 -21.00 -13.73 -6.96
C THR A 668 -21.42 -12.37 -6.44
N GLN A 669 -21.70 -12.28 -5.14
CA GLN A 669 -22.00 -11.01 -4.49
C GLN A 669 -20.73 -10.14 -4.39
N PRO A 670 -20.80 -8.83 -4.72
CA PRO A 670 -19.67 -7.91 -4.57
C PRO A 670 -19.21 -7.75 -3.13
N PHE A 671 -20.16 -7.83 -2.19
CA PHE A 671 -19.98 -7.65 -0.75
C PHE A 671 -20.64 -8.81 0.00
N THR A 672 -20.09 -9.18 1.14
CA THR A 672 -20.62 -10.18 2.06
C THR A 672 -20.76 -9.56 3.45
N GLU A 673 -21.27 -10.32 4.42
CA GLU A 673 -21.33 -9.85 5.81
C GLU A 673 -19.95 -9.54 6.37
N ASP A 674 -18.92 -10.34 6.05
CA ASP A 674 -17.55 -10.12 6.52
C ASP A 674 -16.80 -9.10 5.66
N THR A 675 -16.97 -9.14 4.34
CA THR A 675 -16.40 -8.16 3.41
C THR A 675 -17.49 -7.20 2.94
N ALA A 676 -17.93 -6.36 3.88
CA ALA A 676 -19.06 -5.46 3.69
C ALA A 676 -18.68 -4.18 2.94
N ARG A 677 -19.69 -3.55 2.34
CA ARG A 677 -19.59 -2.19 1.82
C ARG A 677 -19.49 -1.20 2.97
N ALA A 678 -18.47 -0.36 2.96
CA ALA A 678 -18.29 0.72 3.94
C ALA A 678 -19.28 1.86 3.69
N VAL A 679 -20.11 2.15 4.70
CA VAL A 679 -21.10 3.23 4.67
C VAL A 679 -21.00 4.12 5.91
N ASN A 680 -21.49 5.34 5.80
CA ASN A 680 -21.64 6.28 6.90
C ASN A 680 -23.09 6.75 6.96
N VAL A 681 -23.68 6.71 8.14
CA VAL A 681 -25.01 7.24 8.43
C VAL A 681 -24.85 8.33 9.47
N VAL A 682 -25.17 9.57 9.08
CA VAL A 682 -24.90 10.75 9.89
C VAL A 682 -26.16 11.58 9.97
N HIS A 683 -26.63 11.89 11.17
CA HIS A 683 -27.60 12.94 11.37
C HIS A 683 -26.89 14.29 11.29
N VAL A 684 -27.26 15.10 10.29
CA VAL A 684 -26.67 16.42 10.06
C VAL A 684 -27.66 17.49 10.48
N VAL A 685 -27.18 18.42 11.30
CA VAL A 685 -27.87 19.66 11.67
C VAL A 685 -27.05 20.81 11.11
N ASP A 686 -27.54 21.41 10.03
CA ASP A 686 -26.86 22.47 9.30
C ASP A 686 -27.40 23.85 9.70
N ALA A 687 -26.54 24.61 10.37
CA ALA A 687 -26.77 25.99 10.76
C ALA A 687 -25.88 26.97 9.96
N SER A 688 -25.25 26.51 8.88
CA SER A 688 -24.48 27.37 7.97
C SER A 688 -25.38 28.44 7.36
N GLY A 689 -24.97 29.71 7.40
CA GLY A 689 -25.76 30.83 6.87
C GLY A 689 -26.60 31.60 7.90
N ARG A 690 -26.70 31.14 9.16
CA ARG A 690 -27.41 31.84 10.26
C ARG A 690 -26.72 33.11 10.79
N TYR A 691 -25.69 33.62 10.12
CA TYR A 691 -24.93 34.75 10.64
C TYR A 691 -25.73 36.06 10.48
N GLY A 692 -26.31 36.56 11.58
CA GLY A 692 -27.06 37.82 11.63
C GLY A 692 -28.54 37.75 11.23
N GLU A 693 -28.98 36.73 10.50
CA GLU A 693 -30.39 36.53 10.07
C GLU A 693 -31.03 35.26 10.66
N LYS A 694 -32.37 35.29 10.87
CA LYS A 694 -33.17 34.12 11.28
C LYS A 694 -33.44 33.21 10.08
N GLN A 695 -32.44 32.47 9.61
CA GLN A 695 -32.66 31.35 8.69
C GLN A 695 -33.01 30.07 9.47
N ASP A 696 -33.88 29.24 8.89
CA ASP A 696 -34.30 27.97 9.49
C ASP A 696 -33.15 26.96 9.47
N THR A 697 -32.92 26.29 10.60
CA THR A 697 -31.92 25.21 10.71
C THR A 697 -32.38 24.02 9.89
N LEU A 698 -31.50 23.49 9.05
CA LEU A 698 -31.80 22.33 8.21
C LEU A 698 -31.33 21.05 8.91
N SER A 699 -32.27 20.16 9.22
CA SER A 699 -31.98 18.85 9.79
C SER A 699 -32.26 17.73 8.78
N TYR A 700 -31.34 16.77 8.64
CA TYR A 700 -31.48 15.62 7.75
C TYR A 700 -30.55 14.46 8.09
N ILE A 701 -30.89 13.23 7.72
CA ILE A 701 -29.94 12.11 7.70
C ILE A 701 -29.19 12.11 6.37
N SER A 702 -27.87 11.97 6.41
CA SER A 702 -27.00 11.73 5.26
C SER A 702 -26.47 10.30 5.30
N LEU A 703 -26.62 9.57 4.20
CA LEU A 703 -26.09 8.24 3.94
C LEU A 703 -25.12 8.34 2.75
N PHE A 704 -23.86 7.96 2.96
CA PHE A 704 -22.82 7.98 1.92
C PHE A 704 -21.82 6.84 2.09
N SER A 705 -20.95 6.63 1.10
CA SER A 705 -20.02 5.50 1.03
C SER A 705 -18.67 5.92 0.45
N ASN A 706 -17.58 5.55 1.11
CA ASN A 706 -16.22 5.68 0.56
C ASN A 706 -15.90 4.55 -0.43
N THR A 707 -16.76 3.54 -0.55
CA THR A 707 -16.70 2.53 -1.61
C THR A 707 -17.34 3.09 -2.89
N PRO A 708 -16.68 2.99 -4.06
CA PRO A 708 -17.23 3.47 -5.33
C PRO A 708 -18.57 2.84 -5.69
N GLY A 709 -19.46 3.68 -6.22
CA GLY A 709 -20.77 3.28 -6.74
C GLY A 709 -21.94 3.91 -6.00
N LYS A 710 -23.12 3.70 -6.57
CA LYS A 710 -24.38 4.27 -6.09
C LYS A 710 -25.02 3.46 -4.96
N LEU A 711 -26.01 4.02 -4.25
CA LEU A 711 -26.58 3.49 -3.01
C LEU A 711 -28.08 3.11 -3.11
N GLU A 712 -28.63 2.98 -4.32
CA GLU A 712 -30.07 2.76 -4.49
C GLU A 712 -30.54 1.43 -3.92
N LYS A 713 -29.71 0.38 -4.00
CA LYS A 713 -30.06 -0.95 -3.47
C LYS A 713 -30.17 -0.96 -1.96
N GLU A 714 -29.25 -0.27 -1.28
CA GLU A 714 -29.26 -0.09 0.16
C GLU A 714 -30.52 0.66 0.58
N VAL A 715 -30.82 1.77 -0.10
CA VAL A 715 -31.98 2.60 0.20
C VAL A 715 -33.30 1.86 -0.04
N GLU A 716 -33.40 1.03 -1.08
CA GLU A 716 -34.57 0.20 -1.37
C GLU A 716 -34.88 -0.79 -0.24
N GLN A 717 -33.85 -1.26 0.48
CA GLN A 717 -34.02 -2.13 1.64
C GLN A 717 -34.34 -1.35 2.92
N ILE A 718 -33.69 -0.20 3.14
CA ILE A 718 -33.89 0.63 4.34
C ILE A 718 -35.32 1.21 4.40
N LYS A 719 -35.85 1.69 3.26
CA LYS A 719 -37.22 2.25 3.13
C LYS A 719 -37.56 3.34 4.16
N GLU A 720 -36.66 4.31 4.35
CA GLU A 720 -36.80 5.43 5.31
C GLU A 720 -36.91 6.82 4.62
N GLY A 721 -37.39 6.86 3.37
CA GLY A 721 -37.67 8.12 2.66
C GLY A 721 -36.45 8.80 2.03
N PHE A 722 -35.36 8.06 1.78
CA PHE A 722 -34.15 8.61 1.19
C PHE A 722 -34.34 9.02 -0.28
N LYS A 723 -33.76 10.18 -0.64
CA LYS A 723 -33.52 10.61 -2.01
C LYS A 723 -32.01 10.60 -2.26
N CYS A 724 -31.58 9.98 -3.36
CA CYS A 724 -30.17 9.89 -3.72
C CYS A 724 -29.89 10.70 -4.98
N GLY A 725 -28.75 11.39 -5.01
CA GLY A 725 -28.37 12.19 -6.17
C GLY A 725 -27.05 12.95 -5.97
N GLU A 726 -26.66 13.64 -7.04
CA GLU A 726 -25.51 14.56 -7.08
C GLU A 726 -25.96 16.03 -6.96
N ASP A 727 -27.27 16.27 -6.86
CA ASP A 727 -27.89 17.60 -6.80
C ASP A 727 -27.63 18.34 -5.48
N LYS A 728 -27.28 17.60 -4.42
CA LYS A 728 -26.92 18.15 -3.10
C LYS A 728 -25.53 17.71 -2.69
N VAL A 729 -24.55 18.60 -2.86
CA VAL A 729 -23.20 18.40 -2.31
C VAL A 729 -23.21 18.81 -0.84
N VAL A 730 -22.86 17.88 0.05
CA VAL A 730 -22.73 18.16 1.49
C VAL A 730 -21.25 18.35 1.83
N ASP A 731 -20.90 19.52 2.36
CA ASP A 731 -19.55 19.83 2.81
C ASP A 731 -19.39 19.52 4.30
N PHE A 732 -18.69 18.44 4.62
CA PHE A 732 -18.37 18.03 5.99
C PHE A 732 -17.07 18.68 6.50
N VAL A 733 -16.64 19.80 5.90
CA VAL A 733 -15.45 20.59 6.21
C VAL A 733 -14.13 19.89 5.88
N ALA A 734 -13.94 18.66 6.34
CA ALA A 734 -12.75 17.85 6.08
C ALA A 734 -12.78 17.14 4.71
N PHE A 735 -13.97 16.99 4.13
CA PHE A 735 -14.23 16.38 2.82
C PHE A 735 -15.64 16.76 2.34
N SER A 736 -15.94 16.51 1.07
CA SER A 736 -17.27 16.75 0.50
C SER A 736 -17.91 15.44 0.03
N VAL A 737 -19.22 15.33 0.21
CA VAL A 737 -20.05 14.24 -0.32
C VAL A 737 -20.71 14.76 -1.58
N ASN A 738 -20.20 14.35 -2.74
CA ASN A 738 -20.70 14.74 -4.06
C ASN A 738 -21.87 13.86 -4.53
N TYR A 739 -21.88 12.58 -4.12
CA TYR A 739 -23.03 11.69 -4.25
C TYR A 739 -23.36 11.09 -2.88
N GLY A 740 -24.63 11.18 -2.49
CA GLY A 740 -25.14 10.56 -1.29
C GLY A 740 -26.66 10.46 -1.32
N CYS A 741 -27.22 9.90 -0.27
CA CYS A 741 -28.65 9.83 -0.06
C CYS A 741 -29.02 10.62 1.20
N TRP A 742 -30.12 11.36 1.17
CA TRP A 742 -30.62 12.08 2.34
C TRP A 742 -32.12 11.96 2.54
N THR A 743 -32.56 12.12 3.79
CA THR A 743 -33.97 12.22 4.18
C THR A 743 -34.16 13.28 5.26
N HIS A 744 -35.27 14.02 5.19
CA HIS A 744 -35.69 15.02 6.17
C HIS A 744 -36.80 14.49 7.09
N ASP A 745 -37.19 13.22 6.93
CA ASP A 745 -38.33 12.65 7.63
C ASP A 745 -37.95 12.30 9.09
N ASP A 746 -38.69 12.84 10.05
CA ASP A 746 -38.54 12.64 11.50
C ASP A 746 -37.16 13.05 12.07
N THR A 747 -36.54 14.12 11.55
CA THR A 747 -35.19 14.54 11.93
C THR A 747 -35.14 15.62 13.03
N GLU A 748 -36.29 16.16 13.45
CA GLU A 748 -36.36 17.19 14.51
C GLU A 748 -36.16 16.66 15.94
N SER A 749 -35.80 15.38 16.11
CA SER A 749 -35.65 14.74 17.42
C SER A 749 -34.22 14.24 17.67
N GLY A 750 -33.79 14.24 18.94
CA GLY A 750 -32.47 13.75 19.36
C GLY A 750 -31.36 14.81 19.42
N TRP A 751 -31.67 16.08 19.11
CA TRP A 751 -30.78 17.23 19.24
C TRP A 751 -31.58 18.48 19.67
N SER A 752 -30.89 19.52 20.13
CA SER A 752 -31.48 20.80 20.53
C SER A 752 -30.72 21.98 19.93
N GLU A 753 -31.35 23.15 19.77
CA GLU A 753 -30.64 24.35 19.27
C GLU A 753 -29.47 24.76 20.18
N SER A 754 -29.53 24.47 21.48
CA SER A 754 -28.42 24.71 22.42
C SER A 754 -27.20 23.81 22.17
N ASP A 755 -27.36 22.70 21.44
CA ASP A 755 -26.25 21.84 21.04
C ASP A 755 -25.46 22.40 19.84
N ILE A 756 -26.01 23.39 19.11
CA ILE A 756 -25.37 23.97 17.92
C ILE A 756 -24.12 24.77 18.33
N PRO A 757 -22.95 24.51 17.72
CA PRO A 757 -21.72 25.25 18.01
C PRO A 757 -21.82 26.69 17.52
N THR A 758 -21.20 27.62 18.25
CA THR A 758 -21.26 29.05 17.93
C THR A 758 -19.88 29.58 17.54
N LEU A 759 -19.84 30.32 16.42
CA LEU A 759 -18.72 31.15 15.99
C LEU A 759 -19.12 32.61 16.21
N HIS A 760 -18.55 33.27 17.21
CA HIS A 760 -18.87 34.66 17.55
C HIS A 760 -17.67 35.57 17.32
N VAL A 761 -17.87 36.65 16.58
CA VAL A 761 -16.81 37.63 16.34
C VAL A 761 -16.75 38.60 17.52
N ASP A 762 -15.72 38.46 18.35
CA ASP A 762 -15.55 39.30 19.55
C ASP A 762 -15.03 40.70 19.16
N SER A 763 -14.18 40.79 18.14
CA SER A 763 -13.65 42.06 17.63
C SER A 763 -13.12 41.94 16.19
N ASP A 764 -13.22 43.03 15.42
CA ASP A 764 -12.60 43.17 14.09
C ASP A 764 -11.94 44.55 13.97
N THR A 765 -10.61 44.59 14.10
CA THR A 765 -9.83 45.84 14.05
C THR A 765 -9.31 46.05 12.63
N LYS A 766 -9.73 47.13 11.99
CA LYS A 766 -9.36 47.49 10.61
C LYS A 766 -8.33 48.63 10.63
N GLY A 767 -7.05 48.29 10.72
CA GLY A 767 -5.89 49.22 10.67
C GLY A 767 -5.03 49.03 9.42
N GLU A 768 -3.72 49.29 9.51
CA GLU A 768 -2.75 48.92 8.45
C GLU A 768 -2.74 47.40 8.19
N GLU A 769 -3.01 46.62 9.25
CA GLU A 769 -3.32 45.20 9.20
C GLU A 769 -4.73 45.00 9.78
N ARG A 770 -5.55 44.12 9.17
CA ARG A 770 -6.86 43.74 9.71
C ARG A 770 -6.71 42.50 10.58
N LEU A 771 -7.20 42.57 11.81
CA LEU A 771 -7.18 41.50 12.81
C LEU A 771 -8.61 41.22 13.29
N THR A 772 -9.07 39.98 13.12
CA THR A 772 -10.37 39.53 13.62
C THR A 772 -10.16 38.49 14.73
N ARG A 773 -10.86 38.65 15.87
CA ARG A 773 -10.91 37.64 16.94
C ARG A 773 -12.26 36.97 16.97
N VAL A 774 -12.24 35.64 16.94
CA VAL A 774 -13.43 34.79 16.90
C VAL A 774 -13.40 33.85 18.11
N SER A 775 -14.44 33.89 18.93
CA SER A 775 -14.69 32.88 19.96
C SER A 775 -15.47 31.71 19.36
N ILE A 776 -14.97 30.51 19.64
CA ILE A 776 -15.53 29.24 19.18
C ILE A 776 -16.02 28.49 20.41
N ASP A 777 -17.32 28.21 20.50
CA ASP A 777 -17.91 27.35 21.53
C ASP A 777 -18.49 26.10 20.86
N THR A 778 -17.85 24.97 21.13
CA THR A 778 -18.18 23.65 20.58
C THR A 778 -19.24 22.90 21.39
N LYS A 779 -19.79 23.56 22.42
CA LYS A 779 -20.86 23.06 23.30
C LYS A 779 -20.47 21.78 24.03
N SER A 780 -20.98 20.64 23.59
CA SER A 780 -20.74 19.33 24.19
C SER A 780 -19.70 18.50 23.43
N SER A 781 -19.29 18.96 22.23
CA SER A 781 -18.38 18.21 21.38
C SER A 781 -16.92 18.36 21.82
N THR A 782 -16.20 17.24 21.87
CA THR A 782 -14.74 17.18 22.07
C THR A 782 -14.01 16.78 20.79
N ARG A 783 -14.71 16.75 19.65
CA ARG A 783 -14.18 16.33 18.35
C ARG A 783 -14.73 17.20 17.23
N TRP A 784 -13.87 17.95 16.56
CA TRP A 784 -14.31 18.92 15.56
C TRP A 784 -13.28 19.17 14.46
N SER A 785 -13.75 19.70 13.34
CA SER A 785 -12.93 20.11 12.20
C SER A 785 -13.29 21.55 11.80
N LEU A 786 -12.28 22.40 11.69
CA LEU A 786 -12.41 23.80 11.27
C LEU A 786 -11.58 24.03 10.00
N ALA A 787 -12.18 24.58 8.96
CA ALA A 787 -11.47 25.04 7.77
C ALA A 787 -11.37 26.57 7.77
N ILE A 788 -10.16 27.07 7.55
CA ILE A 788 -9.84 28.50 7.47
C ILE A 788 -9.49 28.84 6.01
N ASN A 789 -10.16 29.85 5.45
CA ASN A 789 -9.96 30.28 4.07
C ASN A 789 -8.66 31.07 3.93
N THR A 790 -7.62 30.43 3.41
CA THR A 790 -6.28 31.03 3.26
C THR A 790 -6.14 31.93 2.05
N GLN A 791 -7.22 32.18 1.30
CA GLN A 791 -7.24 33.21 0.26
C GLN A 791 -7.48 34.60 0.84
N GLU A 792 -8.22 34.66 1.96
CA GLU A 792 -8.51 35.88 2.70
C GLU A 792 -7.57 36.07 3.90
N ILE A 793 -7.21 34.96 4.56
CA ILE A 793 -6.39 34.93 5.77
C ILE A 793 -4.95 34.57 5.43
N GLU A 794 -4.02 35.42 5.83
CA GLU A 794 -2.57 35.21 5.70
C GLU A 794 -2.04 34.26 6.79
N ASP A 795 -2.48 34.45 8.03
CA ASP A 795 -2.10 33.61 9.17
C ASP A 795 -3.17 33.59 10.27
N PHE A 796 -3.03 32.70 11.25
CA PHE A 796 -3.93 32.60 12.40
C PHE A 796 -3.25 32.03 13.64
N VAL A 797 -3.81 32.39 14.80
CA VAL A 797 -3.40 31.88 16.13
C VAL A 797 -4.61 31.28 16.83
N LEU A 798 -4.44 30.08 17.43
CA LEU A 798 -5.48 29.39 18.20
C LEU A 798 -5.06 29.26 19.67
N LYS A 799 -5.96 29.63 20.58
CA LYS A 799 -5.81 29.50 22.04
C LYS A 799 -7.01 28.76 22.64
N ALA A 800 -6.79 28.00 23.71
CA ALA A 800 -7.88 27.42 24.51
C ALA A 800 -8.20 28.33 25.71
N TRP A 801 -9.48 28.49 26.02
CA TRP A 801 -9.94 29.43 27.06
C TRP A 801 -9.75 28.90 28.49
N ASP A 802 -9.82 27.58 28.70
CA ASP A 802 -10.07 26.98 30.03
C ASP A 802 -8.82 26.44 30.75
N THR A 803 -7.65 26.54 30.13
CA THR A 803 -6.39 26.23 30.81
C THR A 803 -5.88 27.51 31.47
N GLY A 804 -5.68 27.54 32.79
CA GLY A 804 -5.15 28.69 33.54
C GLY A 804 -3.77 29.23 33.08
N ASN A 805 -3.21 28.68 32.00
CA ASN A 805 -2.18 29.26 31.16
C ASN A 805 -2.76 29.58 29.77
N SER A 806 -2.58 30.81 29.32
CA SER A 806 -2.88 31.27 27.95
C SER A 806 -1.88 30.73 26.92
N ASP A 807 -1.61 29.42 26.92
CA ASP A 807 -0.64 28.81 26.04
C ASP A 807 -1.20 28.74 24.61
N GLU A 808 -0.46 29.30 23.66
CA GLU A 808 -0.79 29.29 22.25
C GLU A 808 -0.68 27.86 21.69
N LEU A 809 -1.83 27.25 21.37
CA LEU A 809 -1.87 25.90 20.78
C LEU A 809 -1.32 25.90 19.37
N ILE A 810 -1.72 26.92 18.61
CA ILE A 810 -1.22 27.16 17.27
C ILE A 810 -0.65 28.57 17.25
N PRO A 811 0.70 28.73 17.22
CA PRO A 811 1.33 30.04 17.16
C PRO A 811 1.33 30.59 15.74
N TYR A 812 1.68 31.86 15.58
CA TYR A 812 1.85 32.53 14.29
C TYR A 812 2.94 31.82 13.43
N GLY A 813 2.74 31.74 12.12
CA GLY A 813 3.69 31.22 11.15
C GLY A 813 3.60 29.72 10.86
N ASN A 814 4.36 29.28 9.85
CA ASN A 814 4.56 27.87 9.48
C ASN A 814 3.28 27.07 9.16
N LYS A 815 2.28 27.71 8.53
CA LYS A 815 1.09 27.01 8.01
C LYS A 815 1.24 26.69 6.54
N THR A 816 0.68 25.57 6.14
CA THR A 816 0.52 25.19 4.74
C THR A 816 -0.96 25.18 4.39
N SER A 817 -1.31 25.36 3.12
CA SER A 817 -2.70 25.24 2.66
C SER A 817 -2.80 24.27 1.50
N VAL A 818 -3.98 23.72 1.32
CA VAL A 818 -4.35 22.86 0.18
C VAL A 818 -5.67 23.40 -0.35
N ASP A 819 -5.74 23.65 -1.66
CA ASP A 819 -6.94 24.16 -2.35
C ASP A 819 -7.55 25.44 -1.74
N GLY A 820 -6.70 26.30 -1.15
CA GLY A 820 -7.11 27.57 -0.54
C GLY A 820 -7.64 27.44 0.89
N TRP A 821 -7.50 26.27 1.52
CA TRP A 821 -7.93 26.04 2.90
C TRP A 821 -6.80 25.49 3.77
N HIS A 822 -6.82 25.86 5.05
CA HIS A 822 -6.09 25.17 6.11
C HIS A 822 -7.10 24.52 7.05
N HIS A 823 -6.90 23.24 7.38
CA HIS A 823 -7.80 22.51 8.27
C HIS A 823 -7.17 22.33 9.65
N ILE A 824 -7.90 22.73 10.70
CA ILE A 824 -7.60 22.35 12.08
C ILE A 824 -8.54 21.19 12.42
N GLN A 825 -7.96 20.07 12.82
CA GLN A 825 -8.71 18.95 13.38
C GLN A 825 -8.43 18.88 14.88
N PHE A 826 -9.47 18.80 15.69
CA PHE A 826 -9.35 18.65 17.13
C PHE A 826 -10.01 17.35 17.57
N SER A 827 -9.32 16.61 18.43
CA SER A 827 -9.89 15.50 19.18
C SER A 827 -9.28 15.45 20.57
N GLY A 828 -10.10 15.25 21.59
CA GLY A 828 -9.59 15.13 22.95
C GLY A 828 -10.52 14.38 23.89
N GLY A 829 -9.99 14.08 25.07
CA GLY A 829 -10.72 13.42 26.15
C GLY A 829 -11.88 14.25 26.70
N LYS A 830 -12.58 13.72 27.70
CA LYS A 830 -13.82 14.30 28.25
C LYS A 830 -13.62 15.67 28.91
N GLU A 831 -12.43 15.89 29.48
CA GLU A 831 -12.03 17.12 30.17
C GLU A 831 -11.36 18.13 29.20
N SER A 832 -11.51 17.90 27.89
CA SER A 832 -10.99 18.81 26.87
C SER A 832 -11.65 20.18 26.89
N PRO A 833 -10.91 21.26 26.56
CA PRO A 833 -11.49 22.57 26.39
C PRO A 833 -12.54 22.55 25.28
N ARG A 834 -13.67 23.22 25.52
CA ARG A 834 -14.77 23.35 24.54
C ARG A 834 -14.91 24.76 23.99
N LYS A 835 -14.13 25.69 24.54
CA LYS A 835 -14.07 27.10 24.15
C LYS A 835 -12.67 27.45 23.67
N PHE A 836 -12.60 28.04 22.48
CA PHE A 836 -11.36 28.44 21.84
C PHE A 836 -11.44 29.88 21.37
N GLU A 837 -10.30 30.55 21.34
CA GLU A 837 -10.13 31.87 20.73
C GLU A 837 -9.27 31.71 19.48
N LEU A 838 -9.77 32.19 18.34
CA LEU A 838 -9.09 32.20 17.06
C LEU A 838 -8.83 33.64 16.63
N ALA A 839 -7.56 34.01 16.53
CA ALA A 839 -7.14 35.29 15.96
C ALA A 839 -6.75 35.09 14.49
N LEU A 840 -7.37 35.86 13.59
CA LEU A 840 -7.21 35.78 12.14
C LEU A 840 -6.52 37.04 11.61
N PHE A 841 -5.41 36.86 10.91
CA PHE A 841 -4.62 37.92 10.28
C PHE A 841 -4.92 37.94 8.78
N TRP A 842 -5.48 39.04 8.29
CA TRP A 842 -5.94 39.14 6.91
C TRP A 842 -4.81 39.47 5.93
N SER A 843 -4.92 38.95 4.71
CA SER A 843 -4.01 39.24 3.62
C SER A 843 -4.15 40.70 3.13
N VAL A 844 -3.01 41.35 2.88
CA VAL A 844 -2.94 42.74 2.37
C VAL A 844 -3.64 42.88 1.00
N LYS A 845 -3.72 41.80 0.20
CA LYS A 845 -4.34 41.81 -1.14
C LYS A 845 -5.86 41.82 -1.14
N THR A 846 -6.50 41.51 -0.01
CA THR A 846 -7.95 41.40 0.16
C THR A 846 -8.55 42.56 0.95
N MET A 847 -7.74 43.60 1.24
CA MET A 847 -8.25 44.90 1.66
C MET A 847 -9.12 45.47 0.53
N PRO A 848 -10.41 45.77 0.74
CA PRO A 848 -11.27 46.23 -0.34
C PRO A 848 -10.76 47.57 -0.88
N SER A 849 -10.31 47.61 -2.14
CA SER A 849 -10.32 48.86 -2.92
C SER A 849 -11.77 49.16 -3.29
N ALA A 850 -12.21 50.41 -3.10
CA ALA A 850 -13.60 50.84 -3.18
C ALA A 850 -14.32 50.58 -4.53
N ASP A 851 -13.63 50.14 -5.59
CA ASP A 851 -14.21 49.96 -6.92
C ASP A 851 -13.72 48.66 -7.57
N ASN A 852 -14.50 47.56 -7.46
CA ASN A 852 -14.92 46.70 -8.59
C ASN A 852 -15.55 45.34 -8.21
N VAL A 853 -16.73 45.10 -8.81
CA VAL A 853 -17.31 43.82 -9.30
C VAL A 853 -18.03 42.86 -8.31
N ASP A 854 -19.33 42.68 -8.59
CA ASP A 854 -20.33 41.68 -8.15
C ASP A 854 -20.47 41.38 -6.63
N ARG A 855 -21.23 42.25 -5.95
CA ARG A 855 -21.54 42.16 -4.50
C ARG A 855 -22.37 40.93 -4.11
N THR A 856 -23.20 40.38 -5.00
CA THR A 856 -24.10 39.26 -4.66
C THR A 856 -23.40 37.90 -4.48
N ILE A 857 -22.23 37.70 -5.08
CA ILE A 857 -21.44 36.45 -4.95
C ILE A 857 -20.44 36.54 -3.78
N GLN A 858 -19.98 37.75 -3.42
CA GLN A 858 -19.06 37.96 -2.29
C GLN A 858 -19.75 37.83 -0.92
N ASP A 859 -21.03 38.18 -0.79
CA ASP A 859 -21.74 38.23 0.50
C ASP A 859 -21.90 36.87 1.21
N HIS A 860 -21.77 35.74 0.49
CA HIS A 860 -22.02 34.40 1.05
C HIS A 860 -20.77 33.51 1.10
N ARG A 861 -19.59 34.05 0.78
CA ARG A 861 -18.36 33.26 0.80
C ARG A 861 -17.98 32.94 2.26
N PRO A 862 -17.78 31.67 2.65
CA PRO A 862 -17.36 31.34 4.01
C PRO A 862 -15.90 31.72 4.24
N LEU A 863 -15.65 32.44 5.33
CA LEU A 863 -14.34 32.67 5.92
C LEU A 863 -13.90 31.46 6.74
N LEU A 864 -14.81 30.96 7.59
CA LEU A 864 -14.62 29.76 8.41
C LEU A 864 -15.74 28.75 8.15
N LYS A 865 -15.40 27.46 8.22
CA LYS A 865 -16.38 26.36 8.24
C LYS A 865 -16.05 25.45 9.40
N LEU A 866 -17.04 25.15 10.25
CA LEU A 866 -16.89 24.33 11.44
C LEU A 866 -17.83 23.13 11.36
N ARG A 867 -17.29 21.94 11.61
CA ARG A 867 -18.03 20.72 11.92
C ARG A 867 -17.72 20.29 13.34
N THR A 868 -18.73 20.10 14.17
CA THR A 868 -18.57 19.44 15.48
C THR A 868 -19.29 18.10 15.47
N ASP A 869 -18.60 17.06 15.94
CA ASP A 869 -19.11 15.69 15.97
C ASP A 869 -19.54 15.36 17.41
N VAL A 870 -20.70 14.71 17.58
CA VAL A 870 -21.22 14.29 18.88
C VAL A 870 -21.54 12.81 18.82
N ASP A 871 -21.02 12.05 19.78
CA ASP A 871 -21.32 10.63 19.94
C ASP A 871 -22.70 10.45 20.59
N ARG A 872 -23.74 10.72 19.80
CA ARG A 872 -25.14 10.57 20.20
C ARG A 872 -25.90 9.95 19.05
N LEU A 873 -26.60 8.86 19.33
CA LEU A 873 -27.46 8.21 18.36
C LEU A 873 -28.88 8.80 18.45
N THR A 874 -29.33 9.44 17.38
CA THR A 874 -30.70 9.99 17.33
C THR A 874 -31.71 8.92 16.92
N PRO A 875 -33.00 9.07 17.26
CA PRO A 875 -34.01 8.05 16.97
C PRO A 875 -34.10 7.68 15.49
N LYS A 876 -33.94 8.64 14.57
CA LYS A 876 -33.95 8.38 13.13
C LYS A 876 -32.68 7.67 12.67
N ALA A 877 -31.51 8.08 13.15
CA ALA A 877 -30.25 7.41 12.82
C ALA A 877 -30.24 5.94 13.29
N GLU A 878 -30.74 5.68 14.50
CA GLU A 878 -30.89 4.32 15.05
C GLU A 878 -31.76 3.43 14.15
N ARG A 879 -32.93 3.93 13.72
CA ARG A 879 -33.82 3.20 12.81
C ARG A 879 -33.15 2.87 11.48
N VAL A 880 -32.39 3.81 10.92
CA VAL A 880 -31.66 3.60 9.66
C VAL A 880 -30.59 2.54 9.85
N LEU A 881 -29.78 2.64 10.91
CA LEU A 881 -28.73 1.66 11.23
C LEU A 881 -29.29 0.25 11.42
N ALA A 882 -30.42 0.11 12.12
CA ALA A 882 -31.06 -1.18 12.37
C ALA A 882 -31.60 -1.85 11.08
N LYS A 883 -31.85 -1.06 10.02
CA LYS A 883 -32.35 -1.53 8.72
C LYS A 883 -31.28 -1.61 7.64
N LEU A 884 -30.02 -1.31 7.97
CA LEU A 884 -28.92 -1.45 7.02
C LEU A 884 -28.83 -2.92 6.52
N PRO A 885 -28.59 -3.13 5.23
CA PRO A 885 -28.33 -4.47 4.72
C PRO A 885 -27.15 -5.14 5.45
N THR A 886 -27.19 -6.46 5.63
CA THR A 886 -26.14 -7.21 6.36
C THR A 886 -24.78 -7.17 5.67
N TRP A 887 -24.75 -6.84 4.38
CA TRP A 887 -23.52 -6.65 3.59
C TRP A 887 -23.04 -5.20 3.59
N CYS A 888 -23.60 -4.33 4.44
CA CYS A 888 -23.12 -2.98 4.73
C CYS A 888 -22.52 -2.92 6.14
N SER A 889 -21.46 -2.14 6.30
CA SER A 889 -20.82 -1.90 7.59
C SER A 889 -20.53 -0.41 7.76
N LEU A 890 -20.67 0.08 8.99
CA LEU A 890 -20.17 1.40 9.35
C LEU A 890 -18.66 1.50 9.12
N PHE A 891 -18.22 2.68 8.72
CA PHE A 891 -16.82 3.01 8.45
C PHE A 891 -16.37 4.22 9.28
N GLY A 892 -15.19 4.13 9.89
CA GLY A 892 -14.62 5.16 10.74
C GLY A 892 -13.24 5.61 10.27
N LYS A 893 -12.85 6.83 10.64
CA LYS A 893 -11.47 7.37 10.57
C LYS A 893 -11.48 8.74 11.22
N SER A 894 -10.31 9.30 11.48
CA SER A 894 -10.10 10.65 11.99
C SER A 894 -10.98 11.72 11.32
N THR A 895 -11.12 11.71 10.00
CA THR A 895 -11.92 12.74 9.30
C THR A 895 -13.41 12.41 9.16
N SER A 896 -13.84 11.17 9.43
CA SER A 896 -15.24 10.77 9.32
C SER A 896 -16.04 11.34 10.48
N PRO A 897 -17.23 11.91 10.23
CA PRO A 897 -18.12 12.35 11.31
C PRO A 897 -18.60 11.15 12.15
N LEU A 898 -19.01 11.43 13.38
CA LEU A 898 -19.76 10.48 14.21
C LEU A 898 -21.22 10.37 13.72
N THR A 899 -22.11 9.77 14.50
CA THR A 899 -23.52 9.58 14.11
C THR A 899 -24.34 10.87 14.12
N LEU A 900 -23.88 11.93 14.80
CA LEU A 900 -24.50 13.25 14.82
C LEU A 900 -23.40 14.32 14.57
N ALA A 901 -23.64 15.18 13.59
CA ALA A 901 -22.74 16.27 13.23
C ALA A 901 -23.50 17.59 13.09
N PHE A 902 -22.91 18.67 13.62
CA PHE A 902 -23.40 20.03 13.44
C PHE A 902 -22.48 20.78 12.50
N LEU A 903 -23.07 21.52 11.55
CA LEU A 903 -22.35 22.37 10.60
C LEU A 903 -22.65 23.84 10.89
N SER A 904 -21.61 24.66 10.91
CA SER A 904 -21.70 26.10 11.11
C SER A 904 -20.65 26.82 10.26
N SER A 905 -20.91 28.07 9.91
CA SER A 905 -20.01 28.87 9.08
C SER A 905 -19.99 30.33 9.49
N LEU A 906 -18.87 30.99 9.26
CA LEU A 906 -18.70 32.43 9.38
C LEU A 906 -18.45 33.00 7.97
N PRO A 907 -19.28 33.89 7.42
CA PRO A 907 -19.04 34.51 6.12
C PRO A 907 -17.88 35.50 6.16
N VAL A 908 -17.35 35.90 5.00
CA VAL A 908 -16.34 36.97 4.89
C VAL A 908 -16.91 38.33 5.30
N ASN A 909 -18.19 38.58 4.99
CA ASN A 909 -18.95 39.80 5.31
C ASN A 909 -19.83 39.60 6.56
N PHE A 910 -19.18 39.26 7.68
CA PHE A 910 -19.80 39.11 8.99
C PHE A 910 -20.06 40.46 9.70
#